data_AF-A0A3M8EDX6-F1
#
_entry.id   AF-A0A3M8EDX6-F1
#
_cell.length_a   1.000
_cell.length_b   1.000
_cell.length_c   1.000
_cell.angle_alpha   90.00
_cell.angle_beta   90.00
_cell.angle_gamma   90.00
#
_symmetry.space_group_name_H-M   'P 1'
#
loop_
_entity.id
_entity.type
_entity.pdbx_description
1 polymer ?
#
loop_
_entity_poly.entity_id
_entity_poly.type
_entity_poly.pdbx_seq_one_letter_code
_entity_poly.pdbx_strand_id
1 'polypeptide(L)'
;MKKLISILFLLGIAGIIFAQEPDEVATRFMEQLARFSHEKIHVQTDKSAYLSGERVWLRSHLVEATTNMPAFLSRYVYVELFSPFDQVIQRIKIRPDSIGVYSGYLDLNEELPEGNYTIRAYTRYMRNQGNEAFFKKTIQVLDPYSLQIEPVPHFVVNGNRVNVNFKFVDTAGKDTITPDIVTFQLLDEAERRISPDGNSNFKWDFMFKGKRNNRNLLLGVVHNGRKYNKYYPIPYDTNDFDITFHPEGGYLIPGQTCQVGFKAINPSGLSEEVTGTLFNSKDEEIVQFRTLKFGMGFFNFIPQANEKYYAVCKTKRSDTKRIDLPIPDFRSRTVSARLNGENRIVVSMLKGNAAPEDPVYILIHSKGVVYFHQLWENPSRAYSFATNNFPTGIISILLLSDKNEILSERMIFNLNRNDFAVLDTELSSPAYKRRQLIRLRLRLADSDTIAFSDNMAVAVTDKNVVRQDTTNNLLSTLLLSSELKGFIESPASYFNGYAVADKYALDALMLTQGWRRYDIPEVLKGNIAVPGQFRPEEFQEVSGRSEALFGSLKEGEISLYATLDSLYSGETTTADEKGRFMFKVEYPENTEITVQSLSKKGGRGNTIHLDQETFPDHTFSTIPLGSLGAEQPTVDLDAYMKKANEEYSLKYGIRTIMLEEVTVSAPKLEKYKESMYYSSLYASGLVTAEDMEKRNYSSFRSLLVSNPSLVVSGSDKVTTTQSGKPVLFIIDGVKYEDFQIESIDISDIDNLFVLKNNLGLFTYAPNTEGAVVITTKHGFVQKNVKSLNIDRIRPLGYQLPAEFYMPAYETQEQRESSTPDLRTTIFWKPNVQFSKEGEAVVEFYSADTPTTYQLIGEGVTSAGKIIRWEKEVTVESSY
;
A
#
# COMPACT_ATOMS: atom_id res chain seq x y z
N MET A 1 -27.09 39.40 -1.38
CA MET A 1 -26.80 40.51 -0.44
C MET A 1 -26.68 40.10 1.04
N LYS A 2 -26.57 38.80 1.39
CA LYS A 2 -26.23 38.33 2.76
C LYS A 2 -24.79 37.80 2.92
N LYS A 3 -23.99 37.80 1.85
CA LYS A 3 -22.56 37.38 1.87
C LYS A 3 -21.57 38.53 2.13
N LEU A 4 -22.02 39.79 2.20
CA LEU A 4 -21.13 40.93 2.48
C LEU A 4 -21.05 41.31 3.97
N ILE A 5 -21.88 40.69 4.83
CA ILE A 5 -21.98 41.08 6.26
C ILE A 5 -21.09 40.20 7.16
N SER A 6 -20.66 39.01 6.71
CA SER A 6 -19.73 38.17 7.48
C SER A 6 -18.25 38.57 7.35
N ILE A 7 -17.90 39.44 6.40
CA ILE A 7 -16.53 39.98 6.28
C ILE A 7 -16.33 41.20 7.20
N LEU A 8 -17.41 41.84 7.67
CA LEU A 8 -17.32 42.99 8.57
C LEU A 8 -17.22 42.63 10.06
N PHE A 9 -17.48 41.38 10.46
CA PHE A 9 -17.37 40.96 11.87
C PHE A 9 -15.94 40.53 12.27
N LEU A 10 -15.02 40.48 11.31
CA LEU A 10 -13.59 40.24 11.52
C LEU A 10 -12.77 41.54 11.66
N LEU A 11 -13.41 42.70 11.64
CA LEU A 11 -12.78 44.04 11.73
C LEU A 11 -13.16 44.83 13.00
N GLY A 12 -13.87 44.21 13.94
CA GLY A 12 -14.45 44.87 15.13
C GLY A 12 -13.68 44.72 16.44
N ILE A 13 -12.41 44.29 16.44
CA ILE A 13 -11.51 44.36 17.61
C ILE A 13 -10.23 45.09 17.18
N ALA A 14 -10.39 46.31 16.68
CA ALA A 14 -9.31 47.27 16.52
C ALA A 14 -9.42 48.29 17.66
N GLY A 15 -8.93 47.90 18.82
CA GLY A 15 -8.91 48.74 20.01
C GLY A 15 -7.66 48.45 20.83
N ILE A 16 -6.60 49.18 20.51
CA ILE A 16 -5.28 49.19 21.18
C ILE A 16 -4.44 47.94 20.90
N ILE A 17 -3.87 47.86 19.70
CA ILE A 17 -2.69 47.02 19.43
C ILE A 17 -1.57 47.97 19.05
N PHE A 18 -0.53 48.00 19.88
CA PHE A 18 0.76 48.59 19.53
C PHE A 18 1.21 47.99 18.19
N ALA A 19 1.60 48.85 17.26
CA ALA A 19 2.22 48.43 16.00
C ALA A 19 3.48 47.60 16.30
N GLN A 20 3.33 46.27 16.31
CA GLN A 20 4.42 45.35 16.04
C GLN A 20 4.45 45.15 14.54
N GLU A 21 5.62 45.35 13.92
CA GLU A 21 5.85 44.85 12.57
C GLU A 21 5.47 43.35 12.54
N PRO A 22 4.75 42.89 11.51
CA PRO A 22 4.38 41.48 11.42
C PRO A 22 5.64 40.62 11.42
N ASP A 23 5.67 39.61 12.29
CA ASP A 23 6.79 38.66 12.38
C ASP A 23 7.00 37.97 11.03
N GLU A 24 8.12 38.30 10.38
CA GLU A 24 8.45 37.80 9.05
C GLU A 24 8.61 36.28 9.03
N VAL A 25 9.16 35.69 10.10
CA VAL A 25 9.34 34.23 10.21
C VAL A 25 7.99 33.54 10.29
N ALA A 26 7.09 34.00 11.18
CA ALA A 26 5.74 33.47 11.25
C ALA A 26 5.00 33.60 9.91
N THR A 27 5.20 34.72 9.20
CA THR A 27 4.60 34.95 7.87
C THR A 27 5.09 33.94 6.84
N ARG A 28 6.40 33.65 6.78
CA ARG A 28 6.98 32.64 5.88
C ARG A 28 6.42 31.24 6.14
N PHE A 29 6.27 30.85 7.40
CA PHE A 29 5.65 29.57 7.76
C PHE A 29 4.17 29.49 7.35
N MET A 30 3.40 30.55 7.58
CA MET A 30 2.01 30.62 7.11
C MET A 30 1.91 30.52 5.59
N GLU A 31 2.80 31.19 4.87
CA GLU A 31 2.87 31.09 3.40
C GLU A 31 3.21 29.67 2.94
N GLN A 32 4.15 28.99 3.61
CA GLN A 32 4.47 27.59 3.31
C GLN A 32 3.26 26.66 3.50
N LEU A 33 2.53 26.81 4.60
CA LEU A 33 1.33 26.03 4.87
C LEU A 33 0.23 26.27 3.81
N ALA A 34 0.08 27.52 3.35
CA ALA A 34 -0.92 27.88 2.36
C ALA A 34 -0.56 27.41 0.94
N ARG A 35 0.72 27.46 0.56
CA ARG A 35 1.17 27.08 -0.79
C ARG A 35 1.36 25.58 -0.97
N PHE A 36 1.71 24.85 0.09
CA PHE A 36 1.93 23.41 0.05
C PHE A 36 1.33 22.74 1.30
N SER A 37 0.00 22.68 1.33
CA SER A 37 -0.71 21.88 2.33
C SER A 37 -0.38 20.40 2.15
N HIS A 38 -0.23 19.66 3.25
CA HIS A 38 0.05 18.23 3.24
C HIS A 38 -1.17 17.43 3.73
N GLU A 39 -1.32 16.22 3.21
CA GLU A 39 -2.35 15.26 3.60
C GLU A 39 -1.74 14.11 4.42
N LYS A 40 -2.54 13.49 5.29
CA LYS A 40 -2.19 12.27 6.03
C LYS A 40 -3.28 11.23 5.85
N ILE A 41 -2.88 9.97 5.88
CA ILE A 41 -3.80 8.84 5.85
C ILE A 41 -3.57 7.94 7.06
N HIS A 42 -4.66 7.46 7.63
CA HIS A 42 -4.69 6.28 8.50
C HIS A 42 -5.67 5.26 7.91
N VAL A 43 -5.31 3.98 7.89
CA VAL A 43 -6.23 2.91 7.46
C VAL A 43 -6.62 2.03 8.65
N GLN A 44 -7.91 2.04 8.97
CA GLN A 44 -8.52 1.08 9.89
C GLN A 44 -8.99 -0.13 9.10
N THR A 45 -8.73 -1.33 9.62
CA THR A 45 -9.22 -2.61 9.10
C THR A 45 -10.16 -3.26 10.11
N ASP A 46 -11.04 -4.15 9.68
CA ASP A 46 -11.95 -4.87 10.60
C ASP A 46 -11.20 -5.80 11.57
N LYS A 47 -10.09 -6.40 11.13
CA LYS A 47 -9.18 -7.23 11.93
C LYS A 47 -7.72 -7.09 11.46
N SER A 48 -6.80 -7.80 12.11
CA SER A 48 -5.35 -7.76 11.80
C SER A 48 -4.79 -9.04 11.19
N ALA A 49 -5.54 -10.14 11.29
CA ALA A 49 -5.21 -11.44 10.72
C ALA A 49 -6.40 -11.98 9.94
N TYR A 50 -6.12 -12.61 8.80
CA TYR A 50 -7.10 -13.09 7.83
C TYR A 50 -6.70 -14.47 7.33
N LEU A 51 -7.66 -15.32 7.01
CA LEU A 51 -7.39 -16.50 6.20
C LEU A 51 -7.25 -16.07 4.72
N SER A 52 -6.45 -16.79 3.93
CA SER A 52 -6.55 -16.71 2.47
C SER A 52 -8.01 -16.94 2.02
N GLY A 53 -8.48 -16.30 0.96
CA GLY A 53 -9.88 -16.34 0.56
C GLY A 53 -10.82 -15.37 1.29
N GLU A 54 -10.39 -14.72 2.38
CA GLU A 54 -11.21 -13.73 3.08
C GLU A 54 -11.13 -12.33 2.46
N ARG A 55 -12.14 -11.52 2.81
CA ARG A 55 -12.17 -10.08 2.49
C ARG A 55 -11.63 -9.26 3.67
N VAL A 56 -10.67 -8.40 3.39
CA VAL A 56 -10.20 -7.34 4.31
C VAL A 56 -11.10 -6.14 4.13
N TRP A 57 -11.89 -5.80 5.15
CA TRP A 57 -12.68 -4.58 5.13
C TRP A 57 -11.87 -3.41 5.68
N LEU A 58 -11.92 -2.25 5.02
CA LEU A 58 -11.10 -1.12 5.42
C LEU A 58 -11.77 0.25 5.24
N ARG A 59 -11.31 1.20 6.04
CA ARG A 59 -11.59 2.63 5.89
C ARG A 59 -10.30 3.41 5.92
N SER A 60 -10.14 4.34 4.99
CA SER A 60 -9.07 5.33 4.98
C SER A 60 -9.57 6.66 5.57
N HIS A 61 -8.91 7.13 6.63
CA HIS A 61 -9.10 8.46 7.21
C HIS A 61 -8.09 9.42 6.59
N LEU A 62 -8.55 10.20 5.60
CA LEU A 62 -7.76 11.24 4.94
C LEU A 62 -7.96 12.58 5.67
N VAL A 63 -6.88 13.15 6.21
CA VAL A 63 -6.93 14.41 6.98
C VAL A 63 -5.87 15.41 6.53
N GLU A 64 -6.13 16.68 6.77
CA GLU A 64 -5.13 17.74 6.65
C GLU A 64 -4.05 17.57 7.72
N ALA A 65 -2.78 17.63 7.32
CA ALA A 65 -1.69 17.34 8.23
C ALA A 65 -1.61 18.34 9.41
N THR A 66 -2.04 19.59 9.21
CA THR A 66 -1.90 20.69 10.18
C THR A 66 -3.02 20.69 11.23
N THR A 67 -4.26 20.57 10.78
CA THR A 67 -5.47 20.68 11.62
C THR A 67 -6.04 19.33 12.03
N ASN A 68 -5.60 18.24 11.38
CA ASN A 68 -6.25 16.93 11.42
C ASN A 68 -7.72 16.94 10.92
N MET A 69 -8.23 18.03 10.37
CA MET A 69 -9.59 18.05 9.81
C MET A 69 -9.67 17.11 8.60
N PRO A 70 -10.84 16.49 8.32
CA PRO A 70 -11.02 15.69 7.10
C PRO A 70 -10.61 16.47 5.85
N ALA A 71 -9.76 15.87 5.02
CA ALA A 71 -9.25 16.50 3.80
C ALA A 71 -10.05 16.04 2.56
N PHE A 72 -10.34 17.02 1.70
CA PHE A 72 -11.12 16.83 0.46
C PHE A 72 -10.37 17.30 -0.80
N LEU A 73 -9.08 17.63 -0.65
CA LEU A 73 -8.25 18.14 -1.73
C LEU A 73 -8.03 17.07 -2.81
N SER A 74 -7.67 15.86 -2.40
CA SER A 74 -7.63 14.69 -3.29
C SER A 74 -8.97 13.95 -3.30
N ARG A 75 -9.49 13.64 -4.49
CA ARG A 75 -10.73 12.87 -4.71
C ARG A 75 -10.56 11.37 -4.51
N TYR A 76 -9.35 10.84 -4.60
CA TYR A 76 -9.10 9.40 -4.54
C TYR A 76 -7.99 9.04 -3.55
N VAL A 77 -8.20 7.91 -2.87
CA VAL A 77 -7.18 7.22 -2.07
C VAL A 77 -6.83 5.92 -2.78
N TYR A 78 -5.53 5.67 -2.93
CA TYR A 78 -5.00 4.42 -3.43
C TYR A 78 -4.64 3.53 -2.25
N VAL A 79 -5.05 2.27 -2.30
CA VAL A 79 -4.66 1.25 -1.31
C VAL A 79 -4.06 0.06 -2.05
N GLU A 80 -2.91 -0.40 -1.58
CA GLU A 80 -2.15 -1.49 -2.18
C GLU A 80 -1.83 -2.55 -1.14
N LEU A 81 -1.83 -3.82 -1.56
CA LEU A 81 -1.40 -4.95 -0.77
C LEU A 81 -0.06 -5.46 -1.32
N PHE A 82 0.97 -5.49 -0.49
CA PHE A 82 2.30 -5.99 -0.82
C PHE A 82 2.56 -7.34 -0.16
N SER A 83 3.11 -8.28 -0.92
CA SER A 83 3.67 -9.52 -0.37
C SER A 83 4.99 -9.25 0.37
N PRO A 84 5.47 -10.20 1.20
CA PRO A 84 6.81 -10.14 1.80
C PRO A 84 7.97 -9.98 0.79
N PHE A 85 7.73 -10.24 -0.50
CA PHE A 85 8.66 -10.04 -1.61
C PHE A 85 8.64 -8.62 -2.20
N ASP A 86 7.99 -7.66 -1.54
CA ASP A 86 7.80 -6.29 -2.05
C ASP A 86 7.00 -6.21 -3.37
N GLN A 87 6.26 -7.27 -3.71
CA GLN A 87 5.43 -7.31 -4.93
C GLN A 87 4.00 -6.84 -4.63
N VAL A 88 3.45 -5.99 -5.50
CA VAL A 88 2.04 -5.57 -5.43
C VAL A 88 1.15 -6.75 -5.82
N ILE A 89 0.36 -7.24 -4.88
CA ILE A 89 -0.64 -8.29 -5.09
C ILE A 89 -1.94 -7.70 -5.64
N GLN A 90 -2.39 -6.61 -5.02
CA GLN A 90 -3.63 -5.93 -5.39
C GLN A 90 -3.45 -4.42 -5.20
N ARG A 91 -4.09 -3.63 -6.06
CA ARG A 91 -4.20 -2.19 -5.95
C ARG A 91 -5.65 -1.78 -6.22
N ILE A 92 -6.22 -0.99 -5.34
CA ILE A 92 -7.56 -0.43 -5.46
C ILE A 92 -7.51 1.10 -5.41
N LYS A 93 -8.45 1.75 -6.08
CA LYS A 93 -8.66 3.20 -6.04
C LYS A 93 -10.02 3.46 -5.38
N ILE A 94 -10.04 4.19 -4.28
CA ILE A 94 -11.24 4.43 -3.48
C ILE A 94 -11.69 5.87 -3.72
N ARG A 95 -12.94 6.04 -4.15
CA ARG A 95 -13.64 7.34 -4.22
C ARG A 95 -14.46 7.52 -2.93
N PRO A 96 -14.56 8.73 -2.36
CA PRO A 96 -15.37 8.94 -1.17
C PRO A 96 -16.86 8.80 -1.48
N ASP A 97 -17.63 8.43 -0.46
CA ASP A 97 -19.10 8.52 -0.51
C ASP A 97 -19.58 9.99 -0.50
N SER A 98 -20.91 10.19 -0.46
CA SER A 98 -21.52 11.52 -0.51
C SER A 98 -21.18 12.43 0.68
N ILE A 99 -20.59 11.89 1.75
CA ILE A 99 -20.19 12.64 2.93
C ILE A 99 -18.67 12.61 3.19
N GLY A 100 -17.87 12.07 2.25
CA GLY A 100 -16.41 12.11 2.34
C GLY A 100 -15.74 10.86 2.90
N VAL A 101 -16.44 9.74 3.07
CA VAL A 101 -15.84 8.53 3.64
C VAL A 101 -15.19 7.67 2.56
N TYR A 102 -13.89 7.42 2.69
CA TYR A 102 -13.13 6.50 1.86
C TYR A 102 -13.19 5.09 2.45
N SER A 103 -14.15 4.29 2.00
CA SER A 103 -14.28 2.88 2.42
C SER A 103 -14.09 1.95 1.24
N GLY A 104 -13.45 0.81 1.49
CA GLY A 104 -13.13 -0.18 0.46
C GLY A 104 -12.82 -1.54 1.07
N TYR A 105 -12.33 -2.43 0.23
CA TYR A 105 -11.98 -3.78 0.62
C TYR A 105 -10.88 -4.39 -0.26
N LEU A 106 -10.12 -5.33 0.29
CA LEU A 106 -9.17 -6.16 -0.46
C LEU A 106 -9.62 -7.61 -0.38
N ASP A 107 -9.69 -8.30 -1.52
CA ASP A 107 -10.10 -9.70 -1.59
C ASP A 107 -8.84 -10.57 -1.65
N LEU A 108 -8.59 -11.35 -0.60
CA LEU A 108 -7.43 -12.22 -0.53
C LEU A 108 -7.70 -13.46 -1.37
N ASN A 109 -6.88 -13.74 -2.37
CA ASN A 109 -6.98 -14.99 -3.13
C ASN A 109 -6.70 -16.20 -2.21
N GLU A 110 -7.41 -17.30 -2.40
CA GLU A 110 -7.28 -18.55 -1.64
C GLU A 110 -5.88 -19.18 -1.76
N GLU A 111 -5.19 -18.94 -2.88
CA GLU A 111 -3.83 -19.43 -3.13
C GLU A 111 -2.73 -18.50 -2.58
N LEU A 112 -3.10 -17.39 -1.90
CA LEU A 112 -2.10 -16.49 -1.32
C LEU A 112 -1.27 -17.23 -0.27
N PRO A 113 0.07 -17.22 -0.39
CA PRO A 113 0.94 -17.81 0.62
C PRO A 113 0.73 -17.18 2.00
N GLU A 114 0.84 -17.99 3.05
CA GLU A 114 0.86 -17.53 4.43
C GLU A 114 2.03 -16.57 4.66
N GLY A 115 1.79 -15.47 5.37
CA GLY A 115 2.84 -14.49 5.67
C GLY A 115 2.31 -13.14 6.15
N ASN A 116 3.23 -12.21 6.36
CA ASN A 116 2.95 -10.85 6.80
C ASN A 116 2.94 -9.90 5.60
N TYR A 117 1.75 -9.47 5.19
CA TYR A 117 1.56 -8.59 4.05
C TYR A 117 1.51 -7.13 4.51
N THR A 118 1.95 -6.20 3.67
CA THR A 118 1.91 -4.77 3.98
C THR A 118 0.81 -4.08 3.17
N ILE A 119 -0.13 -3.44 3.87
CA ILE A 119 -1.06 -2.48 3.27
C ILE A 119 -0.35 -1.13 3.19
N ARG A 120 -0.35 -0.51 2.00
CA ARG A 120 0.14 0.86 1.75
C ARG A 120 -1.00 1.74 1.27
N ALA A 121 -1.15 2.94 1.81
CA ALA A 121 -2.18 3.88 1.36
C ALA A 121 -1.67 5.31 1.17
N TYR A 122 -2.10 5.96 0.09
CA TYR A 122 -1.66 7.30 -0.30
C TYR A 122 -2.67 7.99 -1.25
N THR A 123 -2.60 9.32 -1.36
CA THR A 123 -3.21 10.08 -2.47
C THR A 123 -2.17 10.36 -3.54
N ARG A 124 -2.59 10.64 -4.78
CA ARG A 124 -1.67 11.06 -5.85
C ARG A 124 -0.83 12.27 -5.44
N TYR A 125 -1.41 13.19 -4.65
CA TYR A 125 -0.75 14.40 -4.17
C TYR A 125 0.33 14.13 -3.13
N MET A 126 0.15 13.12 -2.28
CA MET A 126 1.15 12.69 -1.29
C MET A 126 2.48 12.21 -1.90
N ARG A 127 2.52 11.96 -3.21
CA ARG A 127 3.74 11.56 -3.93
C ARG A 127 4.80 12.65 -3.95
N ASN A 128 4.42 13.91 -3.71
CA ASN A 128 5.38 15.02 -3.63
C ASN A 128 6.27 14.94 -2.37
N GLN A 129 5.86 14.21 -1.32
CA GLN A 129 6.63 14.03 -0.08
C GLN A 129 7.45 12.72 -0.04
N GLY A 130 7.33 11.86 -1.07
CA GLY A 130 8.03 10.58 -1.16
C GLY A 130 7.38 9.43 -0.37
N ASN A 131 7.94 8.22 -0.52
CA ASN A 131 7.36 6.96 0.00
C ASN A 131 7.19 6.92 1.53
N GLU A 132 7.91 7.76 2.27
CA GLU A 132 7.83 7.85 3.74
C GLU A 132 6.54 8.53 4.23
N ALA A 133 5.90 9.34 3.39
CA ALA A 133 4.64 9.98 3.72
C ALA A 133 3.44 9.02 3.63
N PHE A 134 3.61 7.86 3.00
CA PHE A 134 2.52 6.90 2.80
C PHE A 134 2.25 6.11 4.07
N PHE A 135 0.97 5.90 4.34
CA PHE A 135 0.57 5.02 5.43
C PHE A 135 0.99 3.58 5.12
N LYS A 136 1.53 2.88 6.12
CA LYS A 136 1.86 1.45 6.04
C LYS A 136 1.35 0.72 7.28
N LYS A 137 0.78 -0.47 7.07
CA LYS A 137 0.33 -1.38 8.14
C LYS A 137 0.57 -2.82 7.73
N THR A 138 0.90 -3.68 8.68
CA THR A 138 1.01 -5.12 8.43
C THR A 138 -0.33 -5.80 8.70
N ILE A 139 -0.73 -6.74 7.83
CA ILE A 139 -1.77 -7.73 8.11
C ILE A 139 -1.16 -9.13 7.99
N GLN A 140 -1.64 -10.07 8.78
CA GLN A 140 -1.23 -11.47 8.69
C GLN A 140 -2.21 -12.24 7.81
N VAL A 141 -1.71 -12.92 6.79
CA VAL A 141 -2.49 -13.87 5.98
C VAL A 141 -2.10 -15.27 6.42
N LEU A 142 -3.10 -16.07 6.76
CA LEU A 142 -3.00 -17.41 7.32
C LEU A 142 -3.58 -18.43 6.35
N ASP A 143 -2.99 -19.62 6.32
CA ASP A 143 -3.52 -20.76 5.56
C ASP A 143 -3.91 -21.85 6.57
N PRO A 144 -5.17 -22.33 6.56
CA PRO A 144 -5.64 -23.35 7.51
C PRO A 144 -4.89 -24.69 7.37
N TYR A 145 -4.17 -24.94 6.28
CA TYR A 145 -3.35 -26.15 6.15
C TYR A 145 -2.15 -26.17 7.10
N SER A 146 -1.71 -25.01 7.60
CA SER A 146 -0.71 -24.93 8.67
C SER A 146 -1.14 -25.61 9.97
N LEU A 147 -2.45 -25.85 10.17
CA LEU A 147 -2.97 -26.64 11.28
C LEU A 147 -2.68 -28.15 11.17
N GLN A 148 -2.20 -28.65 10.02
CA GLN A 148 -1.92 -30.06 9.78
C GLN A 148 -0.44 -30.36 9.65
N ILE A 149 0.31 -29.42 9.08
CA ILE A 149 1.75 -29.55 8.81
C ILE A 149 2.45 -28.29 9.33
N GLU A 150 3.40 -28.49 10.24
CA GLU A 150 4.27 -27.42 10.72
C GLU A 150 5.68 -27.57 10.12
N PRO A 151 6.09 -26.68 9.21
CA PRO A 151 7.49 -26.58 8.81
C PRO A 151 8.29 -25.85 9.89
N VAL A 152 9.26 -26.56 10.47
CA VAL A 152 10.19 -26.07 11.48
C VAL A 152 11.51 -25.70 10.80
N PRO A 153 11.78 -24.40 10.57
CA PRO A 153 13.03 -23.96 9.98
C PRO A 153 14.17 -23.92 11.00
N HIS A 154 15.36 -24.35 10.57
CA HIS A 154 16.62 -24.06 11.25
C HIS A 154 17.54 -23.32 10.29
N PHE A 155 17.76 -22.02 10.56
CA PHE A 155 18.64 -21.17 9.77
C PHE A 155 20.02 -21.07 10.44
N VAL A 156 21.07 -21.24 9.65
CA VAL A 156 22.46 -20.92 10.01
C VAL A 156 22.97 -19.90 9.01
N VAL A 157 23.30 -18.70 9.50
CA VAL A 157 23.71 -17.57 8.68
C VAL A 157 25.14 -17.20 9.03
N ASN A 158 26.01 -17.12 8.01
CA ASN A 158 27.40 -16.70 8.15
C ASN A 158 27.70 -15.66 7.06
N GLY A 159 27.69 -14.37 7.43
CA GLY A 159 27.72 -13.27 6.47
C GLY A 159 26.59 -13.37 5.44
N ASN A 160 26.96 -13.51 4.16
CA ASN A 160 26.00 -13.62 3.05
C ASN A 160 25.59 -15.05 2.72
N ARG A 161 26.18 -16.07 3.37
CA ARG A 161 25.86 -17.48 3.16
C ARG A 161 24.80 -17.92 4.15
N VAL A 162 23.75 -18.56 3.65
CA VAL A 162 22.65 -19.09 4.45
C VAL A 162 22.53 -20.59 4.17
N ASN A 163 22.56 -21.38 5.23
CA ASN A 163 22.12 -22.76 5.23
C ASN A 163 20.77 -22.80 5.95
N VAL A 164 19.75 -23.31 5.28
CA VAL A 164 18.44 -23.55 5.88
C VAL A 164 18.12 -25.04 5.84
N ASN A 165 17.60 -25.54 6.95
CA ASN A 165 17.11 -26.90 7.10
C ASN A 165 15.65 -26.87 7.58
N PHE A 166 14.73 -27.42 6.78
CA PHE A 166 13.34 -27.59 7.19
C PHE A 166 13.09 -29.03 7.63
N LYS A 167 12.49 -29.16 8.82
CA LYS A 167 11.85 -30.39 9.28
C LYS A 167 10.34 -30.18 9.31
N PHE A 168 9.57 -31.15 8.84
CA PHE A 168 8.11 -31.07 8.87
C PHE A 168 7.59 -31.99 9.96
N VAL A 169 6.65 -31.49 10.76
CA VAL A 169 5.99 -32.27 11.81
C VAL A 169 4.48 -32.18 11.66
N ASP A 170 3.79 -33.26 12.02
CA ASP A 170 2.35 -33.22 12.25
C ASP A 170 2.08 -32.42 13.54
N THR A 171 1.20 -31.44 13.46
CA THR A 171 0.81 -30.59 14.60
C THR A 171 0.07 -31.38 15.69
N ALA A 172 -0.63 -32.47 15.33
CA ALA A 172 -1.39 -33.29 16.28
C ALA A 172 -0.51 -34.32 17.00
N GLY A 173 0.34 -35.05 16.28
CA GLY A 173 1.20 -36.11 16.82
C GLY A 173 2.65 -35.71 17.14
N LYS A 174 3.13 -34.57 16.62
CA LYS A 174 4.56 -34.15 16.60
C LYS A 174 5.49 -35.13 15.89
N ASP A 175 4.94 -36.09 15.16
CA ASP A 175 5.68 -37.04 14.36
C ASP A 175 6.28 -36.36 13.13
N THR A 176 7.43 -36.87 12.67
CA THR A 176 8.10 -36.32 11.49
C THR A 176 7.38 -36.78 10.23
N ILE A 177 7.05 -35.84 9.34
CA ILE A 177 6.39 -36.11 8.08
C ILE A 177 7.32 -35.78 6.91
N THR A 178 7.16 -36.49 5.80
CA THR A 178 7.90 -36.23 4.56
C THR A 178 6.91 -35.78 3.49
N PRO A 179 6.89 -34.49 3.11
CA PRO A 179 6.03 -34.01 2.04
C PRO A 179 6.38 -34.61 0.69
N ASP A 180 5.39 -34.64 -0.23
CA ASP A 180 5.52 -35.18 -1.59
C ASP A 180 6.41 -34.27 -2.46
N ILE A 181 6.25 -32.96 -2.28
CA ILE A 181 7.02 -31.92 -2.97
C ILE A 181 7.37 -30.83 -1.98
N VAL A 182 8.63 -30.39 -1.99
CA VAL A 182 9.08 -29.18 -1.30
C VAL A 182 9.79 -28.29 -2.30
N THR A 183 9.42 -27.02 -2.34
CA THR A 183 10.03 -26.01 -3.19
C THR A 183 10.47 -24.80 -2.39
N PHE A 184 11.61 -24.23 -2.76
CA PHE A 184 12.16 -23.00 -2.18
C PHE A 184 12.29 -21.93 -3.26
N GLN A 185 11.96 -20.69 -2.92
CA GLN A 185 12.12 -19.54 -3.81
C GLN A 185 12.61 -18.30 -3.02
N LEU A 186 13.59 -17.59 -3.58
CA LEU A 186 13.99 -16.26 -3.13
C LEU A 186 13.44 -15.20 -4.09
N LEU A 187 13.40 -13.94 -3.64
CA LEU A 187 13.03 -12.82 -4.49
C LEU A 187 13.89 -12.81 -5.76
N ASP A 188 13.24 -12.61 -6.92
CA ASP A 188 13.86 -12.55 -8.25
C ASP A 188 14.59 -13.86 -8.69
N GLU A 189 14.40 -14.98 -7.96
CA GLU A 189 14.88 -16.31 -8.36
C GLU A 189 13.74 -17.23 -8.80
N ALA A 190 14.05 -18.20 -9.67
CA ALA A 190 13.12 -19.28 -10.02
C ALA A 190 12.92 -20.24 -8.84
N GLU A 191 11.71 -20.78 -8.73
CA GLU A 191 11.36 -21.81 -7.76
C GLU A 191 12.23 -23.07 -7.96
N ARG A 192 12.71 -23.66 -6.87
CA ARG A 192 13.57 -24.85 -6.87
C ARG A 192 12.97 -25.97 -6.05
N ARG A 193 12.80 -27.15 -6.65
CA ARG A 193 12.41 -28.38 -5.94
C ARG A 193 13.58 -28.94 -5.12
N ILE A 194 13.33 -29.23 -3.86
CA ILE A 194 14.31 -29.79 -2.90
C ILE A 194 13.91 -31.23 -2.58
N SER A 195 14.89 -32.14 -2.58
CA SER A 195 14.70 -33.54 -2.17
C SER A 195 15.06 -33.70 -0.69
N PRO A 196 14.41 -34.63 0.04
CA PRO A 196 14.74 -34.90 1.43
C PRO A 196 16.13 -35.55 1.56
N ASP A 197 16.79 -35.30 2.69
CA ASP A 197 17.98 -36.02 3.11
C ASP A 197 17.63 -37.37 3.77
N GLY A 198 18.64 -38.14 4.18
CA GLY A 198 18.44 -39.46 4.80
C GLY A 198 17.65 -39.45 6.12
N ASN A 199 17.39 -38.27 6.70
CA ASN A 199 16.61 -38.07 7.91
C ASN A 199 15.32 -37.26 7.63
N SER A 200 14.83 -37.27 6.38
CA SER A 200 13.64 -36.54 5.93
C SER A 200 13.70 -35.01 6.13
N ASN A 201 14.90 -34.42 6.16
CA ASN A 201 15.05 -32.96 6.21
C ASN A 201 15.32 -32.37 4.83
N PHE A 202 14.90 -31.13 4.63
CA PHE A 202 15.04 -30.43 3.36
C PHE A 202 16.04 -29.28 3.52
N LYS A 203 17.21 -29.45 2.91
CA LYS A 203 18.34 -28.54 3.07
C LYS A 203 18.56 -27.70 1.83
N TRP A 204 18.86 -26.42 2.02
CA TRP A 204 19.33 -25.55 0.95
C TRP A 204 20.43 -24.61 1.42
N ASP A 205 21.53 -24.65 0.67
CA ASP A 205 22.65 -23.73 0.79
C ASP A 205 22.59 -22.69 -0.32
N PHE A 206 22.54 -21.41 0.05
CA PHE A 206 22.59 -20.31 -0.90
C PHE A 206 23.41 -19.14 -0.38
N MET A 207 23.73 -18.21 -1.28
CA MET A 207 24.39 -16.95 -0.97
C MET A 207 23.58 -15.80 -1.56
N PHE A 208 23.40 -14.72 -0.82
CA PHE A 208 22.78 -13.52 -1.37
C PHE A 208 23.68 -12.90 -2.46
N LYS A 209 23.13 -12.71 -3.66
CA LYS A 209 23.88 -12.26 -4.85
C LYS A 209 23.73 -10.77 -5.19
N GLY A 210 22.95 -9.99 -4.43
CA GLY A 210 22.54 -8.63 -4.86
C GLY A 210 22.62 -7.55 -3.78
N LYS A 211 22.44 -6.28 -4.21
CA LYS A 211 22.27 -5.08 -3.36
C LYS A 211 20.87 -4.95 -2.74
N ARG A 212 19.89 -5.75 -3.19
CA ARG A 212 18.51 -5.75 -2.67
C ARG A 212 18.45 -6.60 -1.39
N ASN A 213 17.99 -6.00 -0.30
CA ASN A 213 17.96 -6.58 1.05
C ASN A 213 16.64 -7.31 1.39
N ASN A 214 15.90 -7.87 0.42
CA ASN A 214 14.72 -8.67 0.75
C ASN A 214 15.18 -10.03 1.30
N ARG A 215 14.99 -10.24 2.61
CA ARG A 215 15.39 -11.46 3.32
C ARG A 215 14.19 -12.34 3.62
N ASN A 216 13.41 -12.67 2.61
CA ASN A 216 12.34 -13.65 2.73
C ASN A 216 12.61 -14.85 1.85
N LEU A 217 12.18 -16.02 2.33
CA LEU A 217 12.15 -17.29 1.62
C LEU A 217 10.69 -17.71 1.45
N LEU A 218 10.26 -18.00 0.23
CA LEU A 218 8.97 -18.66 -0.01
C LEU A 218 9.19 -20.17 -0.01
N LEU A 219 8.54 -20.85 0.93
CA LEU A 219 8.44 -22.30 1.03
C LEU A 219 7.14 -22.74 0.36
N GLY A 220 7.22 -23.63 -0.63
CA GLY A 220 6.08 -24.38 -1.15
C GLY A 220 6.13 -25.83 -0.72
N VAL A 221 5.00 -26.39 -0.34
CA VAL A 221 4.84 -27.76 0.15
C VAL A 221 3.63 -28.39 -0.52
N VAL A 222 3.79 -29.62 -1.00
CA VAL A 222 2.67 -30.48 -1.39
C VAL A 222 2.69 -31.72 -0.51
N HIS A 223 1.57 -31.98 0.17
CA HIS A 223 1.40 -33.18 0.99
C HIS A 223 -0.06 -33.65 0.88
N ASN A 224 -0.28 -34.94 0.64
CA ASN A 224 -1.61 -35.55 0.49
C ASN A 224 -2.49 -34.81 -0.56
N GLY A 225 -1.89 -34.40 -1.68
CA GLY A 225 -2.62 -33.69 -2.76
C GLY A 225 -3.07 -32.27 -2.41
N ARG A 226 -2.52 -31.65 -1.36
CA ARG A 226 -2.78 -30.26 -1.01
C ARG A 226 -1.51 -29.43 -1.11
N LYS A 227 -1.63 -28.24 -1.69
CA LYS A 227 -0.55 -27.27 -1.83
C LYS A 227 -0.63 -26.24 -0.71
N TYR A 228 0.51 -25.92 -0.13
CA TYR A 228 0.67 -24.96 0.95
C TYR A 228 1.92 -24.13 0.72
N ASN A 229 1.78 -22.82 0.77
CA ASN A 229 2.88 -21.89 0.56
C ASN A 229 3.02 -20.97 1.77
N LYS A 230 4.26 -20.70 2.22
CA LYS A 230 4.53 -19.80 3.34
C LYS A 230 5.81 -19.01 3.17
N TYR A 231 5.75 -17.72 3.49
CA TYR A 231 6.92 -16.86 3.60
C TYR A 231 7.60 -17.01 4.96
N TYR A 232 8.92 -17.16 4.93
CA TYR A 232 9.78 -17.21 6.10
C TYR A 232 10.81 -16.08 6.07
N PRO A 233 10.87 -15.21 7.09
CA PRO A 233 11.94 -14.23 7.20
C PRO A 233 13.26 -14.95 7.50
N ILE A 234 14.27 -14.67 6.69
CA ILE A 234 15.63 -15.20 6.84
C ILE A 234 16.36 -14.31 7.86
N PRO A 235 16.82 -14.85 9.00
CA PRO A 235 17.49 -14.06 10.02
C PRO A 235 18.79 -13.42 9.50
N TYR A 236 19.24 -12.39 10.19
CA TYR A 236 20.57 -11.80 9.96
C TYR A 236 21.64 -12.57 10.72
N ASP A 237 22.89 -12.41 10.30
CA ASP A 237 24.03 -12.89 11.10
C ASP A 237 24.02 -12.15 12.45
N THR A 238 24.03 -12.89 13.55
CA THR A 238 23.58 -12.43 14.87
C THR A 238 24.63 -11.65 15.66
N ASN A 239 25.80 -11.38 15.08
CA ASN A 239 26.99 -10.89 15.80
C ASN A 239 27.28 -9.39 15.61
N ASP A 240 26.28 -8.58 15.23
CA ASP A 240 26.49 -7.16 14.99
C ASP A 240 25.27 -6.32 15.38
N PHE A 241 25.49 -5.06 15.74
CA PHE A 241 24.46 -4.06 16.04
C PHE A 241 25.03 -2.66 15.86
N ASP A 242 24.21 -1.68 15.50
CA ASP A 242 24.62 -0.27 15.41
C ASP A 242 24.02 0.53 16.57
N ILE A 243 24.74 1.53 17.05
CA ILE A 243 24.24 2.45 18.07
C ILE A 243 24.72 3.87 17.79
N THR A 244 23.77 4.78 17.84
CA THR A 244 24.00 6.21 17.59
C THR A 244 23.70 7.01 18.85
N PHE A 245 24.50 8.05 19.11
CA PHE A 245 24.33 8.97 20.24
C PHE A 245 23.97 10.36 19.73
N HIS A 246 22.95 10.95 20.35
CA HIS A 246 22.30 12.20 19.94
C HIS A 246 22.26 13.16 21.14
N PRO A 247 23.27 14.05 21.29
CA PRO A 247 23.24 15.09 22.30
C PRO A 247 22.01 15.99 22.11
N GLU A 248 21.35 16.34 23.21
CA GLU A 248 20.19 17.23 23.15
C GLU A 248 20.55 18.57 22.51
N GLY A 249 19.80 18.91 21.46
CA GLY A 249 20.03 20.11 20.66
C GLY A 249 21.36 20.12 19.89
N GLY A 250 22.00 18.96 19.73
CA GLY A 250 23.08 18.70 18.78
C GLY A 250 24.50 18.74 19.35
N TYR A 251 24.71 19.38 20.52
CA TYR A 251 26.04 19.60 21.06
C TYR A 251 26.15 19.24 22.54
N LEU A 252 27.32 18.72 22.93
CA LEU A 252 27.72 18.55 24.33
C LEU A 252 28.38 19.84 24.81
N ILE A 253 27.81 20.52 25.82
CA ILE A 253 28.30 21.81 26.32
C ILE A 253 29.11 21.61 27.61
N PRO A 254 30.43 21.91 27.61
CA PRO A 254 31.27 21.74 28.79
C PRO A 254 30.76 22.45 30.04
N GLY A 255 30.82 21.75 31.18
CA GLY A 255 30.42 22.28 32.49
C GLY A 255 28.91 22.39 32.72
N GLN A 256 28.08 22.03 31.73
CA GLN A 256 26.63 22.00 31.82
C GLN A 256 26.13 20.55 31.90
N THR A 257 24.96 20.32 32.48
CA THR A 257 24.32 18.98 32.42
C THR A 257 23.74 18.77 31.03
N CYS A 258 24.26 17.81 30.28
CA CYS A 258 23.78 17.45 28.95
C CYS A 258 23.05 16.12 28.97
N GLN A 259 21.88 16.06 28.30
CA GLN A 259 21.19 14.82 28.00
C GLN A 259 21.67 14.29 26.65
N VAL A 260 21.87 12.98 26.56
CA VAL A 260 22.24 12.29 25.32
C VAL A 260 21.26 11.16 25.10
N GLY A 261 20.46 11.27 24.04
CA GLY A 261 19.66 10.17 23.54
C GLY A 261 20.54 9.15 22.83
N PHE A 262 20.15 7.89 22.83
CA PHE A 262 20.80 6.88 22.00
C PHE A 262 19.76 5.96 21.38
N LYS A 263 20.10 5.42 20.20
CA LYS A 263 19.29 4.43 19.49
C LYS A 263 20.17 3.29 19.03
N ALA A 264 19.85 2.09 19.48
CA ALA A 264 20.50 0.85 19.11
C ALA A 264 19.59 0.03 18.19
N ILE A 265 20.16 -0.43 17.07
CA ILE A 265 19.47 -1.26 16.08
C ILE A 265 20.32 -2.49 15.74
N ASN A 266 19.68 -3.60 15.45
CA ASN A 266 20.33 -4.79 14.93
C ASN A 266 20.45 -4.70 13.39
N PRO A 267 21.09 -5.67 12.71
CA PRO A 267 21.29 -5.63 11.27
C PRO A 267 20.00 -5.72 10.45
N SER A 268 18.86 -6.10 11.08
CA SER A 268 17.55 -6.03 10.44
C SER A 268 16.94 -4.63 10.40
N GLY A 269 17.61 -3.64 10.98
CA GLY A 269 17.11 -2.28 11.12
C GLY A 269 16.05 -2.11 12.21
N LEU A 270 15.81 -3.15 13.00
CA LEU A 270 14.93 -3.11 14.17
C LEU A 270 15.74 -2.92 15.45
N SER A 271 15.05 -2.63 16.53
CA SER A 271 15.61 -2.33 17.82
C SER A 271 16.48 -3.46 18.39
N GLU A 272 17.55 -3.06 19.06
CA GLU A 272 18.40 -3.95 19.86
C GLU A 272 18.48 -3.44 21.30
N GLU A 273 18.26 -4.32 22.26
CA GLU A 273 18.31 -3.97 23.68
C GLU A 273 19.76 -3.95 24.18
N VAL A 274 20.21 -2.80 24.69
CA VAL A 274 21.59 -2.59 25.13
C VAL A 274 21.70 -2.06 26.55
N THR A 275 22.79 -2.44 27.21
CA THR A 275 23.30 -1.77 28.41
C THR A 275 24.62 -1.11 28.06
N GLY A 276 24.94 0.03 28.64
CA GLY A 276 26.19 0.70 28.34
C GLY A 276 26.76 1.48 29.50
N THR A 277 28.07 1.70 29.43
CA THR A 277 28.82 2.49 30.41
C THR A 277 29.63 3.54 29.65
N LEU A 278 29.49 4.80 30.07
CA LEU A 278 30.23 5.93 29.53
C LEU A 278 31.57 6.08 30.28
N PHE A 279 32.64 6.30 29.54
CA PHE A 279 33.99 6.53 30.05
C PHE A 279 34.57 7.83 29.50
N ASN A 280 35.53 8.42 30.22
CA ASN A 280 36.36 9.53 29.74
C ASN A 280 37.66 9.01 29.08
N SER A 281 38.57 9.91 28.66
CA SER A 281 39.86 9.52 28.06
C SER A 281 40.84 8.81 29.00
N LYS A 282 40.55 8.77 30.31
CA LYS A 282 41.35 8.10 31.34
C LYS A 282 40.78 6.73 31.74
N ASP A 283 39.81 6.22 30.97
CA ASP A 283 39.08 4.99 31.25
C ASP A 283 38.32 5.01 32.60
N GLU A 284 38.00 6.21 33.12
CA GLU A 284 37.19 6.37 34.34
C GLU A 284 35.70 6.30 33.97
N GLU A 285 34.95 5.51 34.72
CA GLU A 285 33.50 5.36 34.56
C GLU A 285 32.76 6.64 34.98
N ILE A 286 31.90 7.15 34.10
CA ILE A 286 31.12 8.39 34.29
C ILE A 286 29.66 8.10 34.63
N VAL A 287 28.98 7.29 33.81
CA VAL A 287 27.56 6.95 33.99
C VAL A 287 27.20 5.65 33.28
N GLN A 288 26.31 4.86 33.89
CA GLN A 288 25.70 3.70 33.27
C GLN A 288 24.33 4.04 32.68
N PHE A 289 23.98 3.39 31.59
CA PHE A 289 22.70 3.56 30.91
C PHE A 289 22.20 2.23 30.36
N ARG A 290 20.90 2.18 30.08
CA ARG A 290 20.25 1.02 29.46
C ARG A 290 19.11 1.47 28.57
N THR A 291 18.77 0.65 27.59
CA THR A 291 17.59 0.85 26.77
C THR A 291 16.35 1.02 27.65
N LEU A 292 15.52 2.00 27.27
CA LEU A 292 14.20 2.22 27.86
C LEU A 292 13.12 1.47 27.07
N LYS A 293 13.10 1.67 25.74
CA LYS A 293 12.10 1.06 24.87
C LYS A 293 12.58 1.00 23.43
N PHE A 294 12.41 -0.15 22.78
CA PHE A 294 12.74 -0.37 21.36
C PHE A 294 14.14 0.15 21.01
N GLY A 295 15.15 -0.27 21.77
CA GLY A 295 16.55 0.10 21.53
C GLY A 295 16.89 1.57 21.80
N MET A 296 15.92 2.39 22.23
CA MET A 296 16.11 3.80 22.54
C MET A 296 16.18 4.03 24.04
N GLY A 297 17.01 5.01 24.43
CA GLY A 297 17.09 5.52 25.79
C GLY A 297 17.84 6.84 25.83
N PHE A 298 18.11 7.33 27.03
CA PHE A 298 18.98 8.49 27.22
C PHE A 298 19.69 8.42 28.57
N PHE A 299 20.74 9.21 28.71
CA PHE A 299 21.42 9.46 29.99
C PHE A 299 21.83 10.93 30.10
N ASN A 300 22.21 11.35 31.31
CA ASN A 300 22.68 12.71 31.57
C ASN A 300 24.08 12.66 32.17
N PHE A 301 24.95 13.59 31.76
CA PHE A 301 26.26 13.77 32.37
C PHE A 301 26.78 15.21 32.16
N ILE A 302 27.87 15.57 32.83
CA ILE A 302 28.51 16.88 32.71
C ILE A 302 29.83 16.73 31.93
N PRO A 303 29.85 17.02 30.62
CA PRO A 303 31.09 16.96 29.84
C PRO A 303 32.09 18.03 30.30
N GLN A 304 33.38 17.72 30.18
CA GLN A 304 34.49 18.64 30.47
C GLN A 304 35.09 19.19 29.17
N ALA A 305 35.69 20.38 29.26
CA ALA A 305 36.30 21.01 28.09
C ALA A 305 37.54 20.23 27.62
N ASN A 306 37.68 20.04 26.31
CA ASN A 306 38.78 19.29 25.67
C ASN A 306 38.88 17.81 26.10
N GLU A 307 37.87 17.26 26.77
CA GLU A 307 37.79 15.85 27.13
C GLU A 307 37.10 15.05 26.02
N LYS A 308 37.47 13.78 25.87
CA LYS A 308 36.80 12.85 24.93
C LYS A 308 36.08 11.76 25.72
N TYR A 309 34.91 11.38 25.23
CA TYR A 309 34.08 10.38 25.85
C TYR A 309 33.79 9.24 24.88
N TYR A 310 33.69 8.03 25.41
CA TYR A 310 33.27 6.87 24.64
C TYR A 310 32.35 6.00 25.50
N ALA A 311 31.41 5.33 24.87
CA ALA A 311 30.53 4.37 25.51
C ALA A 311 30.95 2.94 25.15
N VAL A 312 30.94 2.05 26.13
CA VAL A 312 31.02 0.59 25.91
C VAL A 312 29.62 0.03 26.08
N CYS A 313 29.05 -0.49 24.99
CA CYS A 313 27.68 -0.99 24.93
C CYS A 313 27.68 -2.51 24.76
N LYS A 314 26.79 -3.18 25.48
CA LYS A 314 26.66 -4.64 25.51
C LYS A 314 25.20 -5.05 25.23
N THR A 315 25.01 -5.99 24.32
CA THR A 315 23.71 -6.63 24.02
C THR A 315 23.43 -7.78 24.99
N LYS A 316 22.19 -8.28 25.03
CA LYS A 316 21.85 -9.50 25.79
C LYS A 316 22.66 -10.74 25.34
N ARG A 317 23.11 -10.75 24.07
CA ARG A 317 23.93 -11.82 23.48
C ARG A 317 25.42 -11.70 23.81
N SER A 318 25.79 -10.70 24.61
CA SER A 318 27.16 -10.39 25.01
C SER A 318 28.07 -9.82 23.92
N ASP A 319 27.51 -9.40 22.79
CA ASP A 319 28.24 -8.57 21.83
C ASP A 319 28.57 -7.24 22.49
N THR A 320 29.80 -6.76 22.29
CA THR A 320 30.28 -5.52 22.90
C THR A 320 30.83 -4.58 21.84
N LYS A 321 30.41 -3.31 21.86
CA LYS A 321 30.95 -2.26 21.00
C LYS A 321 31.41 -1.06 21.81
N ARG A 322 32.54 -0.49 21.39
CA ARG A 322 33.00 0.82 21.82
C ARG A 322 32.62 1.85 20.76
N ILE A 323 31.94 2.92 21.17
CA ILE A 323 31.52 4.00 20.30
C ILE A 323 31.93 5.33 20.93
N ASP A 324 32.62 6.16 20.16
CA ASP A 324 32.99 7.50 20.59
C ASP A 324 31.77 8.43 20.56
N LEU A 325 31.63 9.27 21.59
CA LEU A 325 30.61 10.32 21.61
C LEU A 325 31.08 11.55 20.83
N PRO A 326 30.15 12.44 20.41
CA PRO A 326 30.49 13.75 19.88
C PRO A 326 31.41 14.52 20.84
N ILE A 327 32.36 15.26 20.28
CA ILE A 327 33.32 16.04 21.08
C ILE A 327 32.59 17.22 21.72
N PRO A 328 32.80 17.51 23.03
CA PRO A 328 32.25 18.69 23.67
C PRO A 328 32.67 19.98 22.98
N ASP A 329 31.69 20.84 22.68
CA ASP A 329 31.88 22.09 21.96
C ASP A 329 31.62 23.30 22.88
N PHE A 330 32.70 23.98 23.24
CA PHE A 330 32.68 25.15 24.10
C PHE A 330 32.32 26.46 23.38
N ARG A 331 32.14 26.42 22.04
CA ARG A 331 31.72 27.55 21.20
C ARG A 331 30.24 27.49 20.81
N SER A 332 29.56 26.40 21.14
CA SER A 332 28.17 26.17 20.74
C SER A 332 27.15 26.67 21.77
N ARG A 333 25.93 26.91 21.28
CA ARG A 333 24.72 27.21 22.06
C ARG A 333 23.68 26.18 21.67
N THR A 334 23.04 25.56 22.66
CA THR A 334 22.03 24.53 22.43
C THR A 334 20.78 24.79 23.25
N VAL A 335 19.63 24.37 22.74
CA VAL A 335 18.37 24.43 23.47
C VAL A 335 18.12 23.13 24.22
N SER A 336 17.71 23.26 25.48
CA SER A 336 17.27 22.16 26.33
C SER A 336 15.81 22.38 26.70
N ALA A 337 14.99 21.34 26.59
CA ALA A 337 13.58 21.42 26.93
C ALA A 337 13.14 20.26 27.82
N ARG A 338 12.36 20.55 28.86
CA ARG A 338 11.84 19.55 29.80
C ARG A 338 10.36 19.82 30.08
N LEU A 339 9.61 18.75 30.25
CA LEU A 339 8.29 18.82 30.88
C LEU A 339 8.48 18.91 32.39
N ASN A 340 7.94 19.96 33.00
CA ASN A 340 7.88 20.13 34.45
C ASN A 340 6.46 19.81 34.92
N GLY A 341 6.29 18.63 35.50
CA GLY A 341 4.96 18.06 35.78
C GLY A 341 4.20 17.77 34.48
N GLU A 342 2.88 17.95 34.50
CA GLU A 342 2.02 17.70 33.33
C GLU A 342 1.62 18.98 32.57
N ASN A 343 1.90 20.15 33.15
CA ASN A 343 1.25 21.39 32.71
C ASN A 343 2.21 22.46 32.17
N ARG A 344 3.53 22.24 32.27
CA ARG A 344 4.51 23.24 31.83
C ARG A 344 5.66 22.65 31.03
N ILE A 345 6.02 23.34 29.97
CA ILE A 345 7.25 23.13 29.20
C ILE A 345 8.24 24.20 29.66
N VAL A 346 9.42 23.78 30.10
CA VAL A 346 10.53 24.68 30.47
C VAL A 346 11.61 24.56 29.41
N VAL A 347 12.00 25.69 28.83
CA VAL A 347 13.00 25.79 27.77
C VAL A 347 14.14 26.65 28.28
N SER A 348 15.37 26.14 28.17
CA SER A 348 16.59 26.81 28.61
C SER A 348 17.65 26.74 27.52
N MET A 349 18.53 27.74 27.47
CA MET A 349 19.69 27.73 26.59
C MET A 349 20.92 27.28 27.38
N LEU A 350 21.58 26.23 26.91
CA LEU A 350 22.91 25.86 27.39
C LEU A 350 23.94 26.56 26.50
N LYS A 351 24.95 27.17 27.13
CA LYS A 351 25.93 28.01 26.44
C LYS A 351 27.34 27.63 26.85
N GLY A 352 28.21 27.38 25.86
CA GLY A 352 29.64 27.19 26.06
C GLY A 352 30.35 28.50 26.44
N ASN A 353 31.47 28.39 27.15
CA ASN A 353 32.19 29.55 27.68
C ASN A 353 32.81 30.48 26.61
N ALA A 354 33.02 30.00 25.38
CA ALA A 354 33.50 30.80 24.25
C ALA A 354 32.46 30.89 23.13
N ALA A 355 31.19 30.65 23.44
CA ALA A 355 30.12 30.81 22.49
C ALA A 355 29.92 32.30 22.13
N PRO A 356 29.58 32.62 20.87
CA PRO A 356 29.32 33.99 20.45
C PRO A 356 28.24 34.67 21.29
N GLU A 357 28.38 35.98 21.50
CA GLU A 357 27.40 36.83 22.18
C GLU A 357 26.37 37.44 21.21
N ASP A 358 26.41 37.04 19.94
CA ASP A 358 25.47 37.53 18.92
C ASP A 358 24.02 37.21 19.34
N PRO A 359 23.04 38.08 19.02
CA PRO A 359 21.64 37.84 19.31
C PRO A 359 21.16 36.47 18.79
N VAL A 360 20.30 35.82 19.58
CA VAL A 360 19.65 34.56 19.20
C VAL A 360 18.16 34.62 19.46
N TYR A 361 17.39 33.91 18.64
CA TYR A 361 15.94 33.87 18.71
C TYR A 361 15.47 32.47 19.08
N ILE A 362 14.40 32.38 19.85
CA ILE A 362 13.68 31.13 20.08
C ILE A 362 12.46 31.10 19.17
N LEU A 363 12.31 30.02 18.42
CA LEU A 363 11.15 29.73 17.60
C LEU A 363 10.51 28.42 18.07
N ILE A 364 9.23 28.44 18.40
CA ILE A 364 8.45 27.26 18.76
C ILE A 364 7.32 27.10 17.75
N HIS A 365 7.29 25.95 17.08
CA HIS A 365 6.23 25.60 16.14
C HIS A 365 5.74 24.16 16.35
N SER A 366 4.50 23.90 15.96
CA SER A 366 3.98 22.52 15.83
C SER A 366 3.32 22.39 14.47
N LYS A 367 3.62 21.31 13.73
CA LYS A 367 3.04 21.04 12.40
C LYS A 367 3.26 22.17 11.36
N GLY A 368 4.22 23.07 11.60
CA GLY A 368 4.48 24.27 10.80
C GLY A 368 3.72 25.53 11.25
N VAL A 369 2.87 25.46 12.27
CA VAL A 369 2.23 26.64 12.87
C VAL A 369 3.16 27.21 13.94
N VAL A 370 3.52 28.49 13.80
CA VAL A 370 4.38 29.20 14.77
C VAL A 370 3.54 29.65 15.97
N TYR A 371 3.95 29.25 17.17
CA TYR A 371 3.30 29.59 18.44
C TYR A 371 4.07 30.63 19.25
N PHE A 372 5.40 30.68 19.06
CA PHE A 372 6.26 31.63 19.76
C PHE A 372 7.50 31.93 18.93
N HIS A 373 7.80 33.20 18.70
CA HIS A 373 9.05 33.62 18.05
C HIS A 373 9.50 34.96 18.63
N GLN A 374 10.62 34.96 19.37
CA GLN A 374 11.13 36.14 20.05
C GLN A 374 12.66 36.09 20.23
N LEU A 375 13.26 37.26 20.39
CA LEU A 375 14.65 37.41 20.83
C LEU A 375 14.85 36.81 22.23
N TRP A 376 15.91 36.03 22.41
CA TRP A 376 16.32 35.51 23.70
C TRP A 376 17.21 36.54 24.43
N GLU A 377 16.58 37.49 25.12
CA GLU A 377 17.28 38.64 25.72
C GLU A 377 18.34 38.28 26.77
N ASN A 378 18.11 37.24 27.58
CA ASN A 378 19.01 36.84 28.66
C ASN A 378 19.31 35.32 28.60
N PRO A 379 20.56 34.92 28.28
CA PRO A 379 20.98 33.53 28.24
C PRO A 379 20.68 32.70 29.51
N SER A 380 20.65 33.34 30.68
CA SER A 380 20.38 32.67 31.96
C SER A 380 18.89 32.51 32.25
N ARG A 381 18.01 33.17 31.49
CA ARG A 381 16.56 33.10 31.69
C ARG A 381 16.00 31.88 30.96
N ALA A 382 15.28 31.03 31.69
CA ALA A 382 14.45 30.00 31.09
C ALA A 382 13.08 30.56 30.69
N TYR A 383 12.55 30.11 29.55
CA TYR A 383 11.15 30.32 29.20
C TYR A 383 10.31 29.19 29.77
N SER A 384 9.08 29.50 30.20
CA SER A 384 8.16 28.49 30.66
C SER A 384 6.76 28.72 30.13
N PHE A 385 6.25 27.73 29.42
CA PHE A 385 4.97 27.79 28.72
C PHE A 385 3.98 26.80 29.33
N ALA A 386 2.70 27.15 29.36
CA ALA A 386 1.65 26.19 29.70
C ALA A 386 1.47 25.19 28.53
N THR A 387 1.33 23.90 28.82
CA THR A 387 1.13 22.84 27.80
C THR A 387 -0.15 23.04 27.00
N ASN A 388 -1.19 23.61 27.63
CA ASN A 388 -2.46 23.93 26.98
C ASN A 388 -2.37 25.04 25.91
N ASN A 389 -1.26 25.78 25.86
CA ASN A 389 -1.03 26.77 24.79
C ASN A 389 -0.62 26.11 23.47
N PHE A 390 -0.29 24.82 23.50
CA PHE A 390 0.14 24.06 22.34
C PHE A 390 -0.84 22.92 22.04
N PRO A 391 -0.93 22.50 20.78
CA PRO A 391 -1.75 21.36 20.39
C PRO A 391 -1.08 20.05 20.85
N THR A 392 -1.85 18.98 20.76
CA THR A 392 -1.38 17.61 20.87
C THR A 392 -0.49 17.25 19.69
N GLY A 393 0.64 16.62 20.00
CA GLY A 393 1.62 16.13 19.03
C GLY A 393 3.02 16.66 19.30
N ILE A 394 3.82 16.73 18.25
CA ILE A 394 5.23 17.11 18.33
C ILE A 394 5.36 18.64 18.28
N ILE A 395 6.07 19.18 19.26
CA ILE A 395 6.49 20.59 19.32
C ILE A 395 7.97 20.66 18.99
N SER A 396 8.34 21.44 17.99
CA SER A 396 9.71 21.74 17.63
C SER A 396 10.12 23.08 18.24
N ILE A 397 11.23 23.07 18.97
CA ILE A 397 11.84 24.24 19.59
C ILE A 397 13.19 24.46 18.91
N LEU A 398 13.35 25.62 18.27
CA LEU A 398 14.52 26.00 17.52
C LEU A 398 15.22 27.18 18.19
N LEU A 399 16.55 27.11 18.28
CA LEU A 399 17.41 28.25 18.56
C LEU A 399 17.96 28.76 17.24
N LEU A 400 17.69 30.02 16.91
CA LEU A 400 18.07 30.64 15.64
C LEU A 400 19.14 31.72 15.86
N SER A 401 20.01 31.91 14.88
CA SER A 401 20.88 33.09 14.80
C SER A 401 20.10 34.34 14.39
N ASP A 402 20.74 35.49 14.43
CA ASP A 402 20.26 36.76 13.86
C ASP A 402 20.00 36.71 12.35
N LYS A 403 20.54 35.69 11.66
CA LYS A 403 20.31 35.42 10.23
C LYS A 403 19.28 34.32 9.98
N ASN A 404 18.51 33.91 11.00
CA ASN A 404 17.54 32.81 10.97
C ASN A 404 18.17 31.44 10.63
N GLU A 405 19.46 31.23 10.91
CA GLU A 405 20.09 29.91 10.79
C GLU A 405 19.80 29.08 12.04
N ILE A 406 19.45 27.80 11.87
CA ILE A 406 19.18 26.91 13.01
C ILE A 406 20.51 26.55 13.68
N LEU A 407 20.68 27.02 14.91
CA LEU A 407 21.83 26.68 15.77
C LEU A 407 21.60 25.39 16.54
N SER A 408 20.35 25.13 16.93
CA SER A 408 19.98 23.98 17.76
C SER A 408 18.48 23.68 17.62
N GLU A 409 18.11 22.40 17.75
CA GLU A 409 16.73 21.93 17.67
C GLU A 409 16.43 20.90 18.76
N ARG A 410 15.28 21.05 19.40
CA ARG A 410 14.72 20.06 20.33
C ARG A 410 13.25 19.84 20.03
N MET A 411 12.88 18.60 19.75
CA MET A 411 11.48 18.18 19.65
C MET A 411 10.99 17.64 20.98
N ILE A 412 9.76 17.94 21.39
CA ILE A 412 9.10 17.32 22.55
C ILE A 412 7.69 16.89 22.17
N PHE A 413 7.13 15.92 22.89
CA PHE A 413 5.74 15.55 22.73
C PHE A 413 4.85 16.25 23.75
N ASN A 414 3.75 16.85 23.28
CA ASN A 414 2.74 17.48 24.11
C ASN A 414 1.39 16.78 23.94
N LEU A 415 0.62 16.70 25.03
CA LEU A 415 -0.73 16.14 25.01
C LEU A 415 -1.72 17.15 25.58
N ASN A 416 -2.61 17.64 24.74
CA ASN A 416 -3.67 18.57 25.08
C ASN A 416 -5.03 17.87 24.96
N ARG A 417 -5.68 17.61 26.09
CA ARG A 417 -6.91 16.80 26.13
C ARG A 417 -8.07 17.40 25.33
N ASN A 418 -8.03 18.71 25.06
CA ASN A 418 -9.06 19.40 24.29
C ASN A 418 -9.09 19.01 22.80
N ASP A 419 -8.02 18.39 22.30
CA ASP A 419 -7.92 17.92 20.91
C ASP A 419 -8.55 16.53 20.70
N PHE A 420 -9.06 15.90 21.77
CA PHE A 420 -9.77 14.63 21.70
C PHE A 420 -11.27 14.85 21.84
N ALA A 421 -12.05 14.04 21.12
CA ALA A 421 -13.48 13.99 21.37
C ALA A 421 -13.75 13.01 22.52
N VAL A 422 -14.52 13.46 23.51
CA VAL A 422 -15.02 12.60 24.59
C VAL A 422 -16.25 11.85 24.08
N LEU A 423 -16.21 10.52 24.19
CA LEU A 423 -17.27 9.63 23.74
C LEU A 423 -17.78 8.79 24.90
N ASP A 424 -19.05 8.98 25.24
CA ASP A 424 -19.77 8.14 26.19
C ASP A 424 -20.39 6.94 25.48
N THR A 425 -20.37 5.78 26.14
CA THR A 425 -20.87 4.52 25.59
C THR A 425 -21.81 3.83 26.56
N GLU A 426 -22.97 3.41 26.08
CA GLU A 426 -23.99 2.71 26.87
C GLU A 426 -24.45 1.44 26.12
N LEU A 427 -24.33 0.29 26.78
CA LEU A 427 -24.83 -0.99 26.29
C LEU A 427 -26.24 -1.23 26.80
N SER A 428 -27.08 -1.86 25.97
CA SER A 428 -28.43 -2.25 26.37
C SER A 428 -28.50 -3.31 27.49
N SER A 429 -27.41 -4.05 27.75
CA SER A 429 -27.29 -5.08 28.78
C SER A 429 -25.81 -5.26 29.17
N PRO A 430 -25.49 -5.66 30.42
CA PRO A 430 -24.11 -5.99 30.82
C PRO A 430 -23.57 -7.28 30.18
N ALA A 431 -24.47 -8.21 29.79
CA ALA A 431 -24.13 -9.46 29.11
C ALA A 431 -25.24 -9.86 28.15
N TYR A 432 -24.89 -10.68 27.15
CA TYR A 432 -25.79 -11.12 26.08
C TYR A 432 -25.71 -12.62 25.87
N LYS A 433 -26.77 -13.22 25.33
CA LYS A 433 -26.80 -14.64 24.92
C LYS A 433 -26.47 -14.76 23.43
N ARG A 434 -26.32 -16.00 22.94
CA ARG A 434 -26.17 -16.29 21.50
C ARG A 434 -27.33 -15.69 20.69
N ARG A 435 -27.04 -15.17 19.49
CA ARG A 435 -28.03 -14.60 18.54
C ARG A 435 -28.94 -13.53 19.14
N GLN A 436 -28.48 -12.84 20.18
CA GLN A 436 -29.20 -11.73 20.81
C GLN A 436 -28.79 -10.41 20.15
N LEU A 437 -29.76 -9.51 19.97
CA LEU A 437 -29.51 -8.15 19.49
C LEU A 437 -28.74 -7.36 20.57
N ILE A 438 -27.56 -6.89 20.20
CA ILE A 438 -26.72 -5.98 20.98
C ILE A 438 -26.99 -4.56 20.45
N ARG A 439 -27.29 -3.64 21.37
CA ARG A 439 -27.47 -2.22 21.09
C ARG A 439 -26.42 -1.45 21.86
N LEU A 440 -25.61 -0.70 21.13
CA LEU A 440 -24.64 0.23 21.68
C LEU A 440 -25.04 1.66 21.31
N ARG A 441 -25.30 2.47 22.33
CA ARG A 441 -25.47 3.92 22.18
C ARG A 441 -24.15 4.63 22.39
N LEU A 442 -23.92 5.62 21.56
CA LEU A 442 -22.71 6.42 21.52
C LEU A 442 -23.11 7.88 21.62
N ARG A 443 -22.45 8.64 22.47
CA ARG A 443 -22.71 10.08 22.64
C ARG A 443 -21.41 10.87 22.66
N LEU A 444 -21.27 11.82 21.74
CA LEU A 444 -20.18 12.78 21.75
C LEU A 444 -20.48 13.89 22.78
N ALA A 445 -19.64 14.01 23.81
CA ALA A 445 -19.89 14.91 24.93
C ALA A 445 -19.45 16.37 24.66
N ASP A 446 -18.39 16.59 23.85
CA ASP A 446 -17.62 17.85 23.80
C ASP A 446 -17.52 18.49 22.40
N SER A 447 -18.64 18.68 21.70
CA SER A 447 -18.62 19.38 20.42
C SER A 447 -19.60 20.55 20.43
N ASP A 448 -19.07 21.75 20.68
CA ASP A 448 -19.79 23.03 20.57
C ASP A 448 -20.32 23.29 19.15
N THR A 449 -19.91 22.48 18.16
CA THR A 449 -20.35 22.52 16.76
C THR A 449 -20.33 21.12 16.13
N ILE A 450 -21.26 20.24 16.54
CA ILE A 450 -21.44 18.94 15.86
C ILE A 450 -22.01 19.20 14.46
N ALA A 451 -21.20 18.96 13.44
CA ALA A 451 -21.69 18.95 12.06
C ALA A 451 -22.34 17.60 11.77
N PHE A 452 -23.35 17.58 10.89
CA PHE A 452 -23.99 16.34 10.40
C PHE A 452 -22.98 15.36 9.73
N SER A 453 -21.75 15.81 9.48
CA SER A 453 -20.66 15.03 8.90
C SER A 453 -19.80 14.27 9.91
N ASP A 454 -19.96 14.46 11.23
CA ASP A 454 -19.16 13.74 12.23
C ASP A 454 -19.48 12.24 12.19
N ASN A 455 -18.44 11.43 11.97
CA ASN A 455 -18.60 9.99 11.81
C ASN A 455 -17.33 9.22 12.20
N MET A 456 -17.49 7.92 12.42
CA MET A 456 -16.39 7.00 12.74
C MET A 456 -16.59 5.63 12.10
N ALA A 457 -15.52 4.85 11.95
CA ALA A 457 -15.61 3.44 11.62
C ALA A 457 -15.68 2.61 12.91
N VAL A 458 -16.44 1.53 12.89
CA VAL A 458 -16.61 0.61 14.02
C VAL A 458 -16.39 -0.82 13.55
N ALA A 459 -15.48 -1.51 14.22
CA ALA A 459 -15.21 -2.93 14.08
C ALA A 459 -15.56 -3.67 15.38
N VAL A 460 -16.21 -4.82 15.26
CA VAL A 460 -16.50 -5.72 16.38
C VAL A 460 -15.98 -7.10 16.03
N THR A 461 -15.06 -7.60 16.84
CA THR A 461 -14.41 -8.90 16.63
C THR A 461 -14.45 -9.74 17.89
N ASP A 462 -14.36 -11.06 17.74
CA ASP A 462 -14.19 -11.97 18.86
C ASP A 462 -12.77 -11.82 19.45
N LYS A 463 -12.68 -11.28 20.67
CA LYS A 463 -11.41 -10.89 21.32
C LYS A 463 -10.45 -12.06 21.53
N ASN A 464 -10.99 -13.25 21.78
CA ASN A 464 -10.20 -14.41 22.20
C ASN A 464 -9.62 -15.19 21.01
N VAL A 465 -10.22 -15.06 19.83
CA VAL A 465 -9.74 -15.72 18.60
C VAL A 465 -9.13 -14.72 17.62
N VAL A 466 -9.66 -13.50 17.51
CA VAL A 466 -9.12 -12.49 16.57
C VAL A 466 -7.97 -11.75 17.22
N ARG A 467 -6.79 -11.84 16.60
CA ARG A 467 -5.61 -11.06 17.00
C ARG A 467 -5.92 -9.56 16.89
N GLN A 468 -5.81 -8.85 18.00
CA GLN A 468 -5.96 -7.39 18.04
C GLN A 468 -4.69 -6.71 17.54
N ASP A 469 -4.85 -5.65 16.76
CA ASP A 469 -3.73 -4.82 16.34
C ASP A 469 -3.31 -3.88 17.48
N THR A 470 -2.21 -4.22 18.13
CA THR A 470 -1.59 -3.41 19.19
C THR A 470 -0.43 -2.56 18.66
N THR A 471 -0.14 -2.65 17.36
CA THR A 471 1.03 -2.00 16.77
C THR A 471 0.72 -0.57 16.35
N ASN A 472 -0.42 -0.34 15.70
CA ASN A 472 -0.80 0.98 15.19
C ASN A 472 -2.30 1.23 15.33
N ASN A 473 -2.67 2.49 15.54
CA ASN A 473 -4.03 3.00 15.55
C ASN A 473 -4.09 4.44 15.02
N LEU A 474 -5.30 5.00 14.90
CA LEU A 474 -5.49 6.36 14.39
C LEU A 474 -4.67 7.40 15.19
N LEU A 475 -4.68 7.29 16.52
CA LEU A 475 -3.96 8.20 17.42
C LEU A 475 -2.44 8.16 17.16
N SER A 476 -1.84 6.97 17.17
CA SER A 476 -0.40 6.79 16.97
C SER A 476 0.05 7.07 15.54
N THR A 477 -0.84 6.90 14.56
CA THR A 477 -0.57 7.30 13.18
C THR A 477 -0.47 8.82 13.07
N LEU A 478 -1.53 9.54 13.48
CA LEU A 478 -1.62 10.99 13.28
C LEU A 478 -0.64 11.81 14.12
N LEU A 479 -0.26 11.30 15.30
CA LEU A 479 0.57 12.00 16.27
C LEU A 479 2.05 11.60 16.25
N LEU A 480 2.39 10.39 15.76
CA LEU A 480 3.77 9.90 15.71
C LEU A 480 4.17 9.47 14.30
N SER A 481 3.55 8.41 13.76
CA SER A 481 4.06 7.74 12.55
C SER A 481 4.01 8.60 11.29
N SER A 482 3.06 9.54 11.20
CA SER A 482 3.01 10.52 10.11
C SER A 482 3.88 11.77 10.34
N GLU A 483 4.38 11.95 11.57
CA GLU A 483 5.12 13.14 12.02
C GLU A 483 6.61 12.87 12.24
N LEU A 484 7.06 11.62 12.13
CA LEU A 484 8.46 11.23 12.34
C LEU A 484 8.99 10.45 11.14
N LYS A 485 10.28 10.59 10.85
CA LYS A 485 10.96 9.88 9.77
C LYS A 485 11.41 8.53 10.28
N GLY A 486 11.38 7.55 9.39
CA GLY A 486 11.83 6.20 9.68
C GLY A 486 10.75 5.36 10.33
N PHE A 487 11.02 4.06 10.42
CA PHE A 487 10.09 3.12 11.04
C PHE A 487 10.07 3.32 12.56
N ILE A 488 8.86 3.44 13.12
CA ILE A 488 8.62 3.42 14.57
C ILE A 488 8.07 2.04 14.90
N GLU A 489 8.74 1.32 15.78
CA GLU A 489 8.24 0.04 16.27
C GLU A 489 7.06 0.23 17.20
N SER A 490 5.94 -0.45 16.91
CA SER A 490 4.71 -0.46 17.70
C SER A 490 4.31 0.93 18.26
N PRO A 491 4.08 1.93 17.40
CA PRO A 491 3.83 3.32 17.81
C PRO A 491 2.61 3.47 18.73
N ALA A 492 1.60 2.59 18.64
CA ALA A 492 0.45 2.59 19.56
C ALA A 492 0.86 2.34 21.03
N SER A 493 1.96 1.63 21.27
CA SER A 493 2.41 1.29 22.62
C SER A 493 2.96 2.47 23.43
N TYR A 494 3.15 3.65 22.82
CA TYR A 494 3.49 4.89 23.54
C TYR A 494 2.27 5.53 24.22
N PHE A 495 1.07 5.03 23.91
CA PHE A 495 -0.19 5.53 24.45
C PHE A 495 -0.94 4.45 25.22
N ASN A 496 -1.72 4.88 26.20
CA ASN A 496 -2.73 4.09 26.88
C ASN A 496 -4.04 4.88 26.85
N GLY A 497 -4.93 4.54 25.92
CA GLY A 497 -6.04 5.43 25.54
C GLY A 497 -5.52 6.80 25.10
N TYR A 498 -6.04 7.87 25.70
CA TYR A 498 -5.58 9.25 25.48
C TYR A 498 -4.50 9.73 26.45
N ALA A 499 -3.81 8.82 27.13
CA ALA A 499 -2.68 9.13 27.99
C ALA A 499 -1.36 8.63 27.39
N VAL A 500 -0.24 9.26 27.75
CA VAL A 500 1.09 8.76 27.43
C VAL A 500 1.40 7.59 28.37
N ALA A 501 1.71 6.41 27.81
CA ALA A 501 2.00 5.21 28.58
C ALA A 501 3.37 5.29 29.28
N ASP A 502 4.39 5.80 28.58
CA ASP A 502 5.73 6.01 29.11
C ASP A 502 6.32 7.31 28.56
N LYS A 503 6.39 8.33 29.43
CA LYS A 503 6.90 9.67 29.08
C LYS A 503 8.38 9.66 28.75
N TYR A 504 9.18 8.79 29.38
CA TYR A 504 10.62 8.72 29.15
C TYR A 504 10.93 8.00 27.85
N ALA A 505 10.21 6.91 27.55
CA ALA A 505 10.33 6.25 26.25
C ALA A 505 9.92 7.17 25.10
N LEU A 506 8.84 7.94 25.28
CA LEU A 506 8.40 8.90 24.27
C LEU A 506 9.40 10.05 24.09
N ASP A 507 10.02 10.53 25.17
CA ASP A 507 11.09 11.53 25.08
C ASP A 507 12.35 10.97 24.40
N ALA A 508 12.71 9.72 24.68
CA ALA A 508 13.79 9.02 23.97
C ALA A 508 13.51 8.91 22.46
N LEU A 509 12.25 8.67 22.07
CA LEU A 509 11.84 8.72 20.65
C LEU A 509 12.07 10.12 20.06
N MET A 510 11.69 11.20 20.76
CA MET A 510 11.88 12.57 20.29
C MET A 510 13.35 12.99 20.18
N LEU A 511 14.22 12.42 21.02
CA LEU A 511 15.67 12.69 21.00
C LEU A 511 16.40 11.97 19.86
N THR A 512 15.83 10.86 19.36
CA THR A 512 16.55 9.94 18.46
C THR A 512 15.94 9.85 17.06
N GLN A 513 14.68 10.25 16.88
CA GLN A 513 14.05 10.34 15.57
C GLN A 513 14.08 11.79 15.12
N GLY A 514 14.47 12.03 13.86
CA GLY A 514 14.38 13.34 13.23
C GLY A 514 13.23 13.35 12.22
N TRP A 515 12.45 14.43 12.15
CA TRP A 515 11.57 14.67 11.01
C TRP A 515 11.27 16.13 10.81
N ARG A 516 11.07 16.51 9.55
CA ARG A 516 10.59 17.83 9.18
C ARG A 516 9.58 17.69 8.06
N ARG A 517 8.34 18.16 8.32
CA ARG A 517 7.26 18.21 7.33
C ARG A 517 7.66 19.02 6.10
N TYR A 518 8.31 20.15 6.39
CA TYR A 518 8.79 21.13 5.44
C TYR A 518 10.29 21.28 5.62
N ASP A 519 10.97 21.75 4.59
CA ASP A 519 12.36 22.13 4.73
C ASP A 519 12.44 23.44 5.54
N ILE A 520 12.40 23.32 6.86
CA ILE A 520 12.37 24.44 7.79
C ILE A 520 13.52 25.43 7.53
N PRO A 521 14.78 25.01 7.31
CA PRO A 521 15.85 25.90 6.88
C PRO A 521 15.53 26.75 5.65
N GLU A 522 14.88 26.19 4.63
CA GLU A 522 14.53 26.93 3.43
C GLU A 522 13.34 27.87 3.66
N VAL A 523 12.33 27.44 4.44
CA VAL A 523 11.22 28.31 4.88
C VAL A 523 11.74 29.50 5.68
N LEU A 524 12.70 29.27 6.59
CA LEU A 524 13.35 30.31 7.38
C LEU A 524 14.12 31.31 6.51
N LYS A 525 14.59 30.93 5.31
CA LYS A 525 15.22 31.83 4.34
C LYS A 525 14.23 32.51 3.39
N GLY A 526 12.94 32.15 3.45
CA GLY A 526 11.90 32.65 2.53
C GLY A 526 11.76 31.86 1.23
N ASN A 527 12.44 30.71 1.11
CA ASN A 527 12.32 29.82 -0.03
C ASN A 527 11.13 28.88 0.17
N ILE A 528 9.95 29.35 -0.25
CA ILE A 528 8.70 28.60 -0.05
C ILE A 528 8.56 27.47 -1.08
N ALA A 529 8.46 26.24 -0.58
CA ALA A 529 8.21 25.07 -1.41
C ALA A 529 6.78 25.08 -1.95
N VAL A 530 6.65 24.66 -3.21
CA VAL A 530 5.36 24.45 -3.89
C VAL A 530 5.24 22.97 -4.26
N PRO A 531 4.02 22.44 -4.42
CA PRO A 531 3.83 21.08 -4.89
C PRO A 531 4.60 20.83 -6.19
N GLY A 532 5.25 19.68 -6.28
CA GLY A 532 6.01 19.28 -7.45
C GLY A 532 5.13 18.90 -8.64
N GLN A 533 5.43 17.77 -9.27
CA GLN A 533 4.70 17.31 -10.46
C GLN A 533 3.26 16.89 -10.16
N PHE A 534 2.98 16.38 -8.95
CA PHE A 534 1.70 15.75 -8.66
C PHE A 534 0.72 16.76 -8.09
N ARG A 535 -0.34 17.04 -8.84
CA ARG A 535 -1.47 17.84 -8.36
C ARG A 535 -2.48 16.95 -7.62
N PRO A 536 -3.32 17.54 -6.75
CA PRO A 536 -4.49 16.84 -6.25
C PRO A 536 -5.34 16.29 -7.40
N GLU A 537 -5.71 15.02 -7.28
CA GLU A 537 -6.53 14.35 -8.29
C GLU A 537 -7.99 14.67 -8.00
N GLU A 538 -8.60 15.59 -8.75
CA GLU A 538 -10.01 15.98 -8.58
C GLU A 538 -10.98 15.06 -9.36
N PHE A 539 -10.49 14.41 -10.41
CA PHE A 539 -11.22 13.51 -11.32
C PHE A 539 -10.23 12.51 -11.94
N GLN A 540 -10.75 11.42 -12.53
CA GLN A 540 -9.92 10.50 -13.28
C GLN A 540 -9.59 11.13 -14.64
N GLU A 541 -8.32 11.07 -15.02
CA GLU A 541 -7.80 11.64 -16.27
C GLU A 541 -7.55 10.52 -17.28
N VAL A 542 -8.13 10.65 -18.48
CA VAL A 542 -7.70 9.86 -19.65
C VAL A 542 -7.11 10.84 -20.66
N SER A 543 -5.80 10.80 -20.83
CA SER A 543 -5.06 11.72 -21.70
C SER A 543 -4.17 10.99 -22.69
N GLY A 544 -3.70 11.72 -23.68
CA GLY A 544 -2.78 11.19 -24.66
C GLY A 544 -2.43 12.21 -25.73
N ARG A 545 -1.85 11.71 -26.82
CA ARG A 545 -1.45 12.49 -27.99
C ARG A 545 -1.93 11.83 -29.27
N SER A 546 -2.42 12.66 -30.19
CA SER A 546 -2.76 12.28 -31.56
C SER A 546 -1.77 12.91 -32.56
N GLU A 547 -1.27 12.08 -33.46
CA GLU A 547 -0.25 12.42 -34.45
C GLU A 547 -0.74 12.13 -35.88
N ALA A 548 -0.47 13.05 -36.80
CA ALA A 548 -0.69 12.87 -38.23
C ALA A 548 0.61 12.43 -38.93
N LEU A 549 0.52 12.00 -40.19
CA LEU A 549 1.68 11.64 -41.03
C LEU A 549 2.81 12.69 -41.04
N PHE A 550 2.47 13.98 -40.85
CA PHE A 550 3.43 15.08 -40.76
C PHE A 550 3.11 16.00 -39.58
N GLY A 551 3.42 15.57 -38.35
CA GLY A 551 3.32 16.40 -37.14
C GLY A 551 2.09 16.12 -36.26
N SER A 552 1.79 17.02 -35.31
CA SER A 552 0.65 16.85 -34.40
C SER A 552 -0.70 17.02 -35.11
N LEU A 553 -1.71 16.23 -34.73
CA LEU A 553 -3.06 16.40 -35.23
C LEU A 553 -3.78 17.51 -34.44
N LYS A 554 -3.71 18.74 -34.95
CA LYS A 554 -4.41 19.90 -34.37
C LYS A 554 -5.91 19.84 -34.67
N GLU A 555 -6.75 20.19 -33.69
CA GLU A 555 -8.22 20.25 -33.84
C GLU A 555 -8.83 18.93 -34.34
N GLY A 556 -8.16 17.80 -34.10
CA GLY A 556 -8.74 16.48 -34.32
C GLY A 556 -9.83 16.21 -33.28
N GLU A 557 -10.93 15.61 -33.73
CA GLU A 557 -11.98 15.12 -32.83
C GLU A 557 -11.51 13.83 -32.17
N ILE A 558 -11.55 13.79 -30.85
CA ILE A 558 -11.20 12.63 -30.05
C ILE A 558 -12.47 12.15 -29.36
N SER A 559 -12.83 10.89 -29.55
CA SER A 559 -13.99 10.26 -28.94
C SER A 559 -13.53 9.18 -27.98
N LEU A 560 -14.09 9.17 -26.77
CA LEU A 560 -13.89 8.15 -25.76
C LEU A 560 -15.19 7.35 -25.62
N TYR A 561 -15.07 6.03 -25.65
CA TYR A 561 -16.17 5.09 -25.41
C TYR A 561 -15.78 4.19 -24.25
N ALA A 562 -16.53 4.25 -23.16
CA ALA A 562 -16.34 3.44 -21.97
C ALA A 562 -17.43 2.37 -21.88
N THR A 563 -17.02 1.13 -21.59
CA THR A 563 -17.91 -0.04 -21.50
C THR A 563 -17.65 -0.80 -20.22
N LEU A 564 -18.72 -1.03 -19.45
CA LEU A 564 -18.72 -1.89 -18.27
C LEU A 564 -20.00 -2.74 -18.30
N ASP A 565 -19.84 -4.04 -18.56
CA ASP A 565 -20.95 -4.97 -18.81
C ASP A 565 -21.91 -4.45 -19.90
N SER A 566 -23.14 -4.07 -19.53
CA SER A 566 -24.15 -3.49 -20.43
C SER A 566 -24.19 -1.96 -20.41
N LEU A 567 -23.38 -1.31 -19.58
CA LEU A 567 -23.32 0.15 -19.47
C LEU A 567 -22.35 0.71 -20.52
N TYR A 568 -22.84 1.68 -21.28
CA TYR A 568 -22.09 2.39 -22.31
C TYR A 568 -22.10 3.88 -22.00
N SER A 569 -20.92 4.50 -22.00
CA SER A 569 -20.74 5.94 -21.87
C SER A 569 -19.85 6.44 -23.00
N GLY A 570 -20.12 7.64 -23.50
CA GLY A 570 -19.36 8.25 -24.58
C GLY A 570 -19.10 9.72 -24.29
N GLU A 571 -17.86 10.16 -24.52
CA GLU A 571 -17.47 11.56 -24.45
C GLU A 571 -16.66 11.96 -25.68
N THR A 572 -16.63 13.26 -25.99
CA THR A 572 -15.82 13.80 -27.08
C THR A 572 -15.06 15.03 -26.62
N THR A 573 -13.82 15.17 -27.07
CA THR A 573 -12.98 16.36 -26.86
C THR A 573 -12.20 16.68 -28.14
N THR A 574 -11.47 17.79 -28.14
CA THR A 574 -10.62 18.19 -29.26
C THR A 574 -9.15 18.20 -28.86
N ALA A 575 -8.28 17.80 -29.77
CA ALA A 575 -6.84 17.88 -29.56
C ALA A 575 -6.32 19.31 -29.69
N ASP A 576 -5.42 19.71 -28.79
CA ASP A 576 -4.77 21.02 -28.78
C ASP A 576 -3.77 21.21 -29.93
N GLU A 577 -3.08 22.36 -29.98
CA GLU A 577 -2.08 22.64 -31.02
C GLU A 577 -0.90 21.65 -31.04
N LYS A 578 -0.62 20.96 -29.93
CA LYS A 578 0.42 19.93 -29.82
C LYS A 578 -0.13 18.52 -30.06
N GLY A 579 -1.42 18.40 -30.37
CA GLY A 579 -2.13 17.13 -30.57
C GLY A 579 -2.49 16.45 -29.26
N ARG A 580 -2.39 17.12 -28.11
CA ARG A 580 -2.73 16.54 -26.81
C ARG A 580 -4.21 16.70 -26.52
N PHE A 581 -4.76 15.73 -25.82
CA PHE A 581 -6.15 15.74 -25.36
C PHE A 581 -6.24 15.19 -23.94
N MET A 582 -7.34 15.50 -23.26
CA MET A 582 -7.63 14.99 -21.93
C MET A 582 -9.15 14.94 -21.74
N PHE A 583 -9.61 13.83 -21.17
CA PHE A 583 -10.96 13.63 -20.67
C PHE A 583 -10.96 13.66 -19.15
N LYS A 584 -11.99 14.29 -18.58
CA LYS A 584 -12.25 14.34 -17.13
C LYS A 584 -13.41 13.41 -16.84
N VAL A 585 -13.11 12.20 -16.40
CA VAL A 585 -14.11 11.14 -16.26
C VAL A 585 -14.14 10.58 -14.84
N GLU A 586 -15.13 9.76 -14.54
CA GLU A 586 -15.15 8.92 -13.34
C GLU A 586 -15.73 7.56 -13.71
N TYR A 587 -14.88 6.55 -13.88
CA TYR A 587 -15.32 5.19 -14.20
C TYR A 587 -14.97 4.19 -13.10
N PRO A 588 -15.87 3.23 -12.80
CA PRO A 588 -15.56 2.13 -11.91
C PRO A 588 -14.40 1.28 -12.43
N GLU A 589 -13.79 0.52 -11.54
CA GLU A 589 -12.83 -0.53 -11.92
C GLU A 589 -13.42 -1.50 -12.96
N ASN A 590 -12.53 -2.16 -13.72
CA ASN A 590 -12.87 -3.05 -14.84
C ASN A 590 -13.55 -2.40 -16.05
N THR A 591 -13.74 -1.08 -16.07
CA THR A 591 -14.22 -0.36 -17.26
C THR A 591 -13.17 -0.42 -18.38
N GLU A 592 -13.58 -0.92 -19.55
CA GLU A 592 -12.79 -0.84 -20.78
C GLU A 592 -13.05 0.50 -21.47
N ILE A 593 -11.98 1.20 -21.83
CA ILE A 593 -12.04 2.50 -22.48
C ILE A 593 -11.39 2.37 -23.86
N THR A 594 -12.18 2.63 -24.91
CA THR A 594 -11.72 2.77 -26.28
C THR A 594 -11.66 4.25 -26.64
N VAL A 595 -10.49 4.73 -27.05
CA VAL A 595 -10.31 6.11 -27.52
C VAL A 595 -10.02 6.09 -29.01
N GLN A 596 -10.79 6.88 -29.76
CA GLN A 596 -10.65 7.06 -31.20
C GLN A 596 -10.27 8.50 -31.51
N SER A 597 -9.37 8.69 -32.45
CA SER A 597 -9.03 10.01 -32.99
C SER A 597 -9.39 10.10 -34.47
N LEU A 598 -10.05 11.20 -34.85
CA LEU A 598 -10.38 11.56 -36.23
C LEU A 598 -9.83 12.96 -36.55
N SER A 599 -9.44 13.20 -37.80
CA SER A 599 -9.10 14.55 -38.24
C SER A 599 -10.33 15.47 -38.24
N LYS A 600 -10.13 16.80 -38.29
CA LYS A 600 -11.22 17.79 -38.42
C LYS A 600 -12.21 17.50 -39.58
N LYS A 601 -11.78 16.75 -40.60
CA LYS A 601 -12.61 16.32 -41.75
C LYS A 601 -13.06 14.85 -41.68
N GLY A 602 -12.92 14.18 -40.54
CA GLY A 602 -13.31 12.78 -40.32
C GLY A 602 -12.33 11.72 -40.86
N GLY A 603 -11.11 12.11 -41.22
CA GLY A 603 -10.08 11.19 -41.73
C GLY A 603 -9.44 10.35 -40.63
N ARG A 604 -9.03 9.11 -40.97
CA ARG A 604 -8.48 8.09 -40.04
C ARG A 604 -6.97 7.84 -40.18
N GLY A 605 -6.27 8.64 -40.99
CA GLY A 605 -4.84 8.48 -41.30
C GLY A 605 -3.90 9.05 -40.22
N ASN A 606 -4.21 8.80 -38.95
CA ASN A 606 -3.56 9.36 -37.77
C ASN A 606 -3.31 8.25 -36.73
N THR A 607 -2.43 8.52 -35.79
CA THR A 607 -2.08 7.59 -34.70
C THR A 607 -2.44 8.21 -33.37
N ILE A 608 -2.94 7.40 -32.43
CA ILE A 608 -3.23 7.83 -31.06
C ILE A 608 -2.37 7.06 -30.07
N HIS A 609 -1.82 7.77 -29.09
CA HIS A 609 -1.05 7.22 -27.98
C HIS A 609 -1.65 7.70 -26.66
N LEU A 610 -2.11 6.78 -25.83
CA LEU A 610 -2.64 7.10 -24.51
C LEU A 610 -1.50 7.16 -23.48
N ASP A 611 -1.58 8.13 -22.57
CA ASP A 611 -0.64 8.27 -21.47
C ASP A 611 -0.84 7.12 -20.48
N GLN A 612 0.25 6.51 -20.03
CA GLN A 612 0.20 5.46 -19.01
C GLN A 612 0.15 6.05 -17.60
N GLU A 613 -0.74 5.52 -16.78
CA GLU A 613 -0.82 5.86 -15.36
C GLU A 613 0.44 5.35 -14.64
N THR A 614 1.06 6.20 -13.83
CA THR A 614 2.25 5.85 -13.05
C THR A 614 1.91 5.75 -11.58
N PHE A 615 2.55 4.81 -10.89
CA PHE A 615 2.39 4.57 -9.46
C PHE A 615 3.71 4.77 -8.72
N PRO A 616 3.69 4.97 -7.39
CA PRO A 616 4.92 5.10 -6.63
C PRO A 616 5.76 3.83 -6.70
N ASP A 617 7.09 3.99 -6.62
CA ASP A 617 8.02 2.88 -6.58
C ASP A 617 7.70 1.91 -5.43
N HIS A 618 7.89 0.62 -5.67
CA HIS A 618 7.61 -0.44 -4.71
C HIS A 618 8.83 -0.84 -3.87
N THR A 619 10.02 -0.30 -4.17
CA THR A 619 11.22 -0.55 -3.37
C THR A 619 11.01 -0.02 -1.94
N PHE A 620 11.27 -0.87 -0.93
CA PHE A 620 11.03 -0.57 0.49
C PHE A 620 9.55 -0.31 0.85
N SER A 621 8.61 -0.88 0.10
CA SER A 621 7.18 -0.81 0.43
C SER A 621 6.82 -1.59 1.69
N THR A 622 7.48 -2.71 1.96
CA THR A 622 7.21 -3.54 3.14
C THR A 622 7.84 -2.98 4.42
N ILE A 623 7.23 -3.34 5.54
CA ILE A 623 7.74 -3.03 6.88
C ILE A 623 8.78 -4.11 7.27
N PRO A 624 9.96 -3.75 7.80
CA PRO A 624 10.92 -4.72 8.31
C PRO A 624 10.29 -5.61 9.39
N LEU A 625 10.42 -6.93 9.23
CA LEU A 625 9.96 -7.91 10.20
C LEU A 625 11.14 -8.37 11.05
N GLY A 626 10.92 -8.43 12.36
CA GLY A 626 11.92 -8.97 13.28
C GLY A 626 12.07 -10.46 13.08
N SER A 627 13.31 -10.94 13.26
CA SER A 627 13.50 -12.36 13.54
C SER A 627 12.61 -12.70 14.73
N LEU A 628 11.77 -13.73 14.58
CA LEU A 628 10.81 -14.24 15.56
C LEU A 628 11.45 -14.33 16.95
N GLY A 629 11.37 -13.23 17.70
CA GLY A 629 11.65 -13.15 19.12
C GLY A 629 10.35 -13.46 19.84
N ALA A 630 10.38 -14.53 20.62
CA ALA A 630 9.27 -15.04 21.40
C ALA A 630 8.56 -13.95 22.24
N GLU A 631 7.28 -14.23 22.51
CA GLU A 631 6.39 -13.56 23.48
C GLU A 631 5.69 -12.28 23.02
N GLN A 632 4.70 -12.46 22.13
CA GLN A 632 3.43 -11.73 22.25
C GLN A 632 2.39 -12.73 22.78
N PRO A 633 1.41 -12.30 23.60
CA PRO A 633 0.46 -13.21 24.23
C PRO A 633 -0.18 -14.08 23.15
N THR A 634 -0.21 -15.38 23.42
CA THR A 634 -0.80 -16.40 22.54
C THR A 634 -2.31 -16.18 22.47
N VAL A 635 -2.75 -15.24 21.62
CA VAL A 635 -4.04 -15.41 20.95
C VAL A 635 -3.94 -16.77 20.28
N ASP A 636 -4.92 -17.63 20.55
CA ASP A 636 -4.97 -18.98 19.98
C ASP A 636 -5.27 -18.85 18.49
N LEU A 637 -4.21 -18.58 17.71
CA LEU A 637 -4.24 -18.51 16.25
C LEU A 637 -4.78 -19.81 15.66
N ASP A 638 -4.58 -20.95 16.35
CA ASP A 638 -5.14 -22.22 15.91
C ASP A 638 -6.65 -22.24 16.09
N ALA A 639 -7.18 -21.73 17.21
CA ALA A 639 -8.62 -21.57 17.40
C ALA A 639 -9.24 -20.62 16.38
N TYR A 640 -8.56 -19.52 16.03
CA TYR A 640 -8.97 -18.65 14.93
C TYR A 640 -9.04 -19.40 13.61
N MET A 641 -7.96 -20.07 13.22
CA MET A 641 -7.88 -20.78 11.95
C MET A 641 -8.92 -21.89 11.86
N LYS A 642 -9.14 -22.65 12.95
CA LYS A 642 -10.19 -23.68 13.01
C LYS A 642 -11.57 -23.08 12.82
N LYS A 643 -11.92 -22.06 13.60
CA LYS A 643 -13.23 -21.39 13.55
C LYS A 643 -13.49 -20.74 12.18
N ALA A 644 -12.54 -19.95 11.69
CA ALA A 644 -12.66 -19.27 10.40
C ALA A 644 -12.67 -20.24 9.21
N ASN A 645 -11.92 -21.35 9.28
CA ASN A 645 -11.96 -22.38 8.24
C ASN A 645 -13.28 -23.16 8.23
N GLU A 646 -13.85 -23.46 9.41
CA GLU A 646 -15.18 -24.07 9.52
C GLU A 646 -16.27 -23.13 8.99
N GLU A 647 -16.27 -21.86 9.39
CA GLU A 647 -17.16 -20.82 8.86
C GLU A 647 -17.08 -20.73 7.33
N TYR A 648 -15.86 -20.65 6.80
CA TYR A 648 -15.62 -20.62 5.36
C TYR A 648 -16.17 -21.88 4.69
N SER A 649 -15.91 -23.06 5.25
CA SER A 649 -16.34 -24.36 4.68
C SER A 649 -17.87 -24.49 4.64
N LEU A 650 -18.56 -23.98 5.66
CA LEU A 650 -20.03 -23.95 5.70
C LEU A 650 -20.62 -23.05 4.62
N LYS A 651 -19.92 -21.97 4.23
CA LYS A 651 -20.41 -20.97 3.27
C LYS A 651 -20.03 -21.26 1.83
N TYR A 652 -18.83 -21.77 1.59
CA TYR A 652 -18.23 -21.89 0.26
C TYR A 652 -17.81 -23.33 -0.12
N GLY A 653 -17.80 -24.26 0.84
CA GLY A 653 -17.35 -25.64 0.60
C GLY A 653 -15.83 -25.81 0.78
N ILE A 654 -15.25 -26.81 0.10
CA ILE A 654 -13.83 -27.18 0.24
C ILE A 654 -12.95 -26.18 -0.52
N ARG A 655 -11.97 -25.58 0.17
CA ARG A 655 -11.04 -24.56 -0.38
C ARG A 655 -10.23 -25.01 -1.60
N THR A 656 -9.44 -26.07 -1.49
CA THR A 656 -8.51 -26.44 -2.59
C THR A 656 -8.19 -27.93 -2.61
N ILE A 657 -8.16 -28.53 -3.81
CA ILE A 657 -7.70 -29.89 -4.08
C ILE A 657 -6.80 -29.83 -5.32
N MET A 658 -5.56 -30.33 -5.25
CA MET A 658 -4.76 -30.54 -6.47
C MET A 658 -5.32 -31.75 -7.23
N LEU A 659 -5.67 -31.55 -8.49
CA LEU A 659 -6.04 -32.65 -9.39
C LEU A 659 -4.77 -33.33 -9.93
N GLU A 660 -4.83 -34.64 -10.14
CA GLU A 660 -3.74 -35.41 -10.76
C GLU A 660 -3.45 -34.91 -12.19
N GLU A 661 -2.18 -34.98 -12.59
CA GLU A 661 -1.73 -34.58 -13.93
C GLU A 661 -2.42 -35.43 -15.02
N VAL A 662 -3.05 -34.77 -15.99
CA VAL A 662 -3.65 -35.43 -17.16
C VAL A 662 -2.61 -35.54 -18.26
N THR A 663 -2.07 -36.73 -18.48
CA THR A 663 -1.19 -37.00 -19.63
C THR A 663 -2.03 -37.12 -20.91
N VAL A 664 -1.94 -36.12 -21.78
CA VAL A 664 -2.55 -36.17 -23.12
C VAL A 664 -1.58 -36.82 -24.10
N SER A 665 -1.80 -38.07 -24.47
CA SER A 665 -1.06 -38.76 -25.53
C SER A 665 -1.93 -38.94 -26.77
N ALA A 666 -1.53 -38.33 -27.90
CA ALA A 666 -2.22 -38.43 -29.19
C ALA A 666 -1.45 -39.32 -30.19
N PRO A 667 -2.13 -40.12 -31.03
CA PRO A 667 -1.50 -40.85 -32.12
C PRO A 667 -0.96 -39.91 -33.20
N LYS A 668 0.11 -40.35 -33.89
CA LYS A 668 0.77 -39.59 -34.96
C LYS A 668 -0.19 -39.30 -36.11
N LEU A 669 -0.48 -38.02 -36.35
CA LEU A 669 -1.35 -37.51 -37.43
C LEU A 669 -0.81 -37.89 -38.82
N GLU A 670 -1.74 -38.20 -39.73
CA GLU A 670 -1.47 -38.26 -41.17
C GLU A 670 -0.92 -36.91 -41.66
N LYS A 671 -0.05 -36.96 -42.68
CA LYS A 671 0.92 -35.89 -43.00
C LYS A 671 0.33 -34.58 -43.55
N TYR A 672 -0.98 -34.49 -43.78
CA TYR A 672 -1.68 -33.23 -44.08
C TYR A 672 -3.18 -33.42 -43.81
N LYS A 673 -3.91 -32.32 -43.57
CA LYS A 673 -5.35 -32.37 -43.29
C LYS A 673 -6.13 -32.28 -44.61
N GLU A 674 -6.88 -33.31 -44.99
CA GLU A 674 -7.70 -33.29 -46.21
C GLU A 674 -8.91 -32.36 -46.07
N SER A 675 -9.01 -31.36 -46.95
CA SER A 675 -10.14 -30.45 -47.04
C SER A 675 -11.34 -31.14 -47.68
N MET A 676 -12.57 -30.88 -47.17
CA MET A 676 -13.81 -31.40 -47.76
C MET A 676 -14.04 -31.00 -49.23
N TYR A 677 -13.32 -29.99 -49.72
CA TYR A 677 -13.38 -29.51 -51.10
C TYR A 677 -12.41 -30.24 -52.04
N TYR A 678 -11.56 -31.13 -51.52
CA TYR A 678 -10.59 -31.84 -52.32
C TYR A 678 -11.26 -33.00 -53.08
N SER A 679 -11.10 -33.00 -54.40
CA SER A 679 -11.49 -34.11 -55.27
C SER A 679 -10.55 -34.12 -56.46
N SER A 680 -9.94 -35.28 -56.76
CA SER A 680 -9.03 -35.44 -57.89
C SER A 680 -9.66 -35.14 -59.26
N LEU A 681 -11.00 -35.07 -59.33
CA LEU A 681 -11.76 -34.74 -60.54
C LEU A 681 -11.82 -33.24 -60.82
N TYR A 682 -11.78 -32.39 -59.78
CA TYR A 682 -12.02 -30.94 -59.89
C TYR A 682 -10.86 -30.08 -59.37
N ALA A 683 -10.06 -30.63 -58.45
CA ALA A 683 -8.89 -29.99 -57.87
C ALA A 683 -7.68 -30.11 -58.81
N SER A 684 -6.88 -29.06 -58.87
CA SER A 684 -5.64 -29.01 -59.63
C SER A 684 -4.58 -28.23 -58.88
N GLY A 685 -3.32 -28.52 -59.17
CA GLY A 685 -2.19 -27.79 -58.59
C GLY A 685 -2.16 -27.86 -57.07
N LEU A 686 -2.33 -29.07 -56.50
CA LEU A 686 -2.10 -29.31 -55.08
C LEU A 686 -0.63 -29.01 -54.76
N VAL A 687 -0.41 -28.15 -53.78
CA VAL A 687 0.91 -27.81 -53.24
C VAL A 687 0.85 -28.05 -51.73
N THR A 688 1.68 -28.95 -51.24
CA THR A 688 1.81 -29.25 -49.81
C THR A 688 2.89 -28.38 -49.16
N ALA A 689 2.90 -28.27 -47.83
CA ALA A 689 3.95 -27.56 -47.10
C ALA A 689 5.35 -28.08 -47.46
N GLU A 690 5.53 -29.38 -47.67
CA GLU A 690 6.79 -29.98 -48.11
C GLU A 690 7.19 -29.50 -49.53
N ASP A 691 6.23 -29.35 -50.44
CA ASP A 691 6.48 -28.77 -51.77
C ASP A 691 6.87 -27.29 -51.67
N MET A 692 6.27 -26.55 -50.74
CA MET A 692 6.56 -25.13 -50.52
C MET A 692 7.97 -24.92 -49.96
N GLU A 693 8.38 -25.76 -49.01
CA GLU A 693 9.74 -25.77 -48.45
C GLU A 693 10.78 -26.15 -49.50
N LYS A 694 10.53 -27.20 -50.30
CA LYS A 694 11.44 -27.62 -51.39
C LYS A 694 11.63 -26.56 -52.46
N ARG A 695 10.57 -25.80 -52.79
CA ARG A 695 10.60 -24.77 -53.84
C ARG A 695 10.98 -23.38 -53.33
N ASN A 696 11.07 -23.20 -52.00
CA ASN A 696 11.52 -21.99 -51.33
C ASN A 696 10.79 -20.71 -51.78
N TYR A 697 9.45 -20.76 -51.77
CA TYR A 697 8.61 -19.61 -52.10
C TYR A 697 8.77 -18.51 -51.04
N SER A 698 9.02 -17.27 -51.48
CA SER A 698 9.29 -16.13 -50.58
C SER A 698 8.04 -15.45 -50.01
N SER A 699 6.87 -15.72 -50.58
CA SER A 699 5.59 -15.17 -50.11
C SER A 699 4.41 -15.98 -50.64
N PHE A 700 3.24 -15.84 -50.02
CA PHE A 700 2.01 -16.46 -50.50
C PHE A 700 1.67 -16.03 -51.94
N ARG A 701 1.96 -14.78 -52.30
CA ARG A 701 1.83 -14.30 -53.69
C ARG A 701 2.71 -15.07 -54.67
N SER A 702 3.97 -15.34 -54.31
CA SER A 702 4.89 -16.09 -55.17
C SER A 702 4.41 -17.52 -55.42
N LEU A 703 3.78 -18.14 -54.42
CA LEU A 703 3.13 -19.44 -54.53
C LEU A 703 1.97 -19.39 -55.53
N LEU A 704 1.07 -18.40 -55.43
CA LEU A 704 -0.07 -18.24 -56.35
C LEU A 704 0.38 -17.99 -57.79
N VAL A 705 1.39 -17.14 -58.02
CA VAL A 705 1.93 -16.86 -59.36
C VAL A 705 2.57 -18.10 -59.99
N SER A 706 3.19 -18.96 -59.17
CA SER A 706 3.83 -20.18 -59.66
C SER A 706 2.84 -21.32 -59.98
N ASN A 707 1.57 -21.17 -59.60
CA ASN A 707 0.56 -22.18 -59.85
C ASN A 707 0.04 -22.06 -61.29
N PRO A 708 0.22 -23.09 -62.14
CA PRO A 708 -0.13 -23.02 -63.56
C PRO A 708 -1.64 -22.90 -63.82
N SER A 709 -2.49 -23.10 -62.80
CA SER A 709 -3.94 -22.94 -62.89
C SER A 709 -4.44 -21.52 -62.57
N LEU A 710 -3.57 -20.60 -62.14
CA LEU A 710 -3.92 -19.25 -61.70
C LEU A 710 -3.26 -18.16 -62.54
N VAL A 711 -3.92 -17.01 -62.61
CA VAL A 711 -3.38 -15.76 -63.15
C VAL A 711 -3.54 -14.70 -62.07
N VAL A 712 -2.43 -14.10 -61.65
CA VAL A 712 -2.41 -13.02 -60.64
C VAL A 712 -2.13 -11.69 -61.35
N SER A 713 -3.03 -10.73 -61.24
CA SER A 713 -2.95 -9.42 -61.89
C SER A 713 -3.21 -8.29 -60.87
N GLY A 714 -2.50 -7.16 -60.98
CA GLY A 714 -2.61 -6.04 -60.01
C GLY A 714 -2.18 -6.40 -58.59
N SER A 715 -2.62 -5.66 -57.56
CA SER A 715 -2.29 -5.95 -56.16
C SER A 715 -2.98 -7.22 -55.66
N ASP A 716 -4.26 -7.46 -55.98
CA ASP A 716 -5.04 -8.51 -55.31
C ASP A 716 -5.94 -9.37 -56.22
N LYS A 717 -5.94 -9.15 -57.55
CA LYS A 717 -6.86 -9.88 -58.43
C LYS A 717 -6.27 -11.22 -58.88
N VAL A 718 -6.83 -12.31 -58.35
CA VAL A 718 -6.49 -13.70 -58.74
C VAL A 718 -7.65 -14.31 -59.53
N THR A 719 -7.37 -14.83 -60.71
CA THR A 719 -8.34 -15.55 -61.56
C THR A 719 -7.80 -16.94 -61.92
N THR A 720 -8.66 -17.84 -62.40
CA THR A 720 -8.18 -19.09 -63.02
C THR A 720 -7.71 -18.83 -64.45
N THR A 721 -7.01 -19.79 -65.07
CA THR A 721 -6.69 -19.71 -66.51
C THR A 721 -7.90 -19.92 -67.43
N GLN A 722 -9.04 -20.36 -66.88
CA GLN A 722 -10.25 -20.67 -67.65
C GLN A 722 -11.29 -19.54 -67.63
N SER A 723 -11.16 -18.57 -66.72
CA SER A 723 -12.10 -17.46 -66.57
C SER A 723 -11.42 -16.15 -66.21
N GLY A 724 -12.00 -15.03 -66.66
CA GLY A 724 -11.62 -13.67 -66.25
C GLY A 724 -12.26 -13.19 -64.93
N LYS A 725 -13.13 -14.01 -64.32
CA LYS A 725 -13.74 -13.73 -63.01
C LYS A 725 -12.77 -14.08 -61.87
N PRO A 726 -12.83 -13.38 -60.73
CA PRO A 726 -11.98 -13.67 -59.58
C PRO A 726 -12.26 -15.06 -59.01
N VAL A 727 -11.24 -15.69 -58.44
CA VAL A 727 -11.40 -16.93 -57.65
C VAL A 727 -11.99 -16.61 -56.28
N LEU A 728 -12.73 -17.55 -55.71
CA LEU A 728 -13.11 -17.51 -54.30
C LEU A 728 -11.97 -18.04 -53.42
N PHE A 729 -11.60 -17.36 -52.34
CA PHE A 729 -10.69 -17.92 -51.34
C PHE A 729 -11.48 -18.70 -50.30
N ILE A 730 -11.07 -19.95 -50.06
CA ILE A 730 -11.64 -20.82 -49.02
C ILE A 730 -10.49 -21.22 -48.10
N ILE A 731 -10.51 -20.80 -46.84
CA ILE A 731 -9.44 -21.07 -45.88
C ILE A 731 -10.05 -21.82 -44.70
N ASP A 732 -9.53 -23.03 -44.44
CA ASP A 732 -10.05 -23.94 -43.41
C ASP A 732 -11.57 -24.18 -43.50
N GLY A 733 -12.09 -24.19 -44.73
CA GLY A 733 -13.51 -24.38 -45.03
C GLY A 733 -14.38 -23.12 -44.95
N VAL A 734 -13.82 -21.98 -44.55
CA VAL A 734 -14.51 -20.68 -44.50
C VAL A 734 -14.25 -19.90 -45.78
N LYS A 735 -15.31 -19.28 -46.33
CA LYS A 735 -15.23 -18.48 -47.56
C LYS A 735 -14.87 -17.03 -47.26
N TYR A 736 -14.00 -16.46 -48.08
CA TYR A 736 -13.61 -15.06 -48.03
C TYR A 736 -13.84 -14.40 -49.38
N GLU A 737 -14.79 -13.48 -49.44
CA GLU A 737 -15.13 -12.74 -50.67
C GLU A 737 -14.14 -11.60 -50.94
N ASP A 738 -13.62 -10.95 -49.88
CA ASP A 738 -12.64 -9.86 -49.94
C ASP A 738 -11.32 -10.24 -49.22
N PHE A 739 -10.70 -11.34 -49.65
CA PHE A 739 -9.45 -11.83 -49.06
C PHE A 739 -8.23 -11.02 -49.50
N GLN A 740 -7.44 -10.51 -48.54
CA GLN A 740 -6.15 -9.88 -48.83
C GLN A 740 -5.03 -10.93 -48.81
N ILE A 741 -4.30 -11.07 -49.92
CA ILE A 741 -3.23 -12.07 -50.11
C ILE A 741 -2.12 -11.91 -49.04
N GLU A 742 -1.90 -10.70 -48.53
CA GLU A 742 -0.90 -10.39 -47.51
C GLU A 742 -1.31 -10.80 -46.08
N SER A 743 -2.56 -11.20 -45.87
CA SER A 743 -3.07 -11.57 -44.55
C SER A 743 -2.69 -12.99 -44.09
N ILE A 744 -2.08 -13.79 -44.98
CA ILE A 744 -1.62 -15.15 -44.69
C ILE A 744 -0.11 -15.28 -44.95
N ASP A 745 0.61 -15.81 -43.97
CA ASP A 745 2.00 -16.19 -44.12
C ASP A 745 2.08 -17.56 -44.82
N ILE A 746 3.04 -17.73 -45.72
CA ILE A 746 3.23 -19.02 -46.41
C ILE A 746 3.61 -20.14 -45.44
N SER A 747 4.30 -19.81 -44.35
CA SER A 747 4.70 -20.78 -43.32
C SER A 747 3.51 -21.37 -42.57
N ASP A 748 2.38 -20.67 -42.53
CA ASP A 748 1.13 -21.10 -41.88
C ASP A 748 0.30 -22.06 -42.75
N ILE A 749 0.62 -22.20 -44.04
CA ILE A 749 -0.14 -23.03 -44.98
C ILE A 749 0.33 -24.49 -44.89
N ASP A 750 -0.61 -25.39 -44.66
CA ASP A 750 -0.39 -26.85 -44.71
C ASP A 750 -0.49 -27.35 -46.16
N ASN A 751 -1.58 -26.99 -46.85
CA ASN A 751 -1.74 -27.30 -48.26
C ASN A 751 -2.63 -26.28 -48.99
N LEU A 752 -2.45 -26.20 -50.31
CA LEU A 752 -3.22 -25.35 -51.20
C LEU A 752 -3.56 -26.11 -52.48
N PHE A 753 -4.80 -25.98 -52.97
CA PHE A 753 -5.17 -26.44 -54.31
C PHE A 753 -6.19 -25.51 -54.97
N VAL A 754 -6.32 -25.63 -56.28
CA VAL A 754 -7.18 -24.77 -57.10
C VAL A 754 -8.32 -25.59 -57.71
N LEU A 755 -9.55 -25.19 -57.41
CA LEU A 755 -10.75 -25.62 -58.13
C LEU A 755 -10.87 -24.77 -59.40
N LYS A 756 -10.78 -25.41 -60.57
CA LYS A 756 -10.71 -24.71 -61.87
C LYS A 756 -12.02 -24.03 -62.28
N ASN A 757 -13.15 -24.51 -61.76
CA ASN A 757 -14.48 -23.99 -62.02
C ASN A 757 -15.41 -24.27 -60.81
N ASN A 758 -16.63 -23.76 -60.89
CA ASN A 758 -17.60 -23.89 -59.80
C ASN A 758 -18.25 -25.28 -59.68
N LEU A 759 -17.93 -26.25 -60.54
CA LEU A 759 -18.48 -27.61 -60.43
C LEU A 759 -17.94 -28.36 -59.19
N GLY A 760 -16.74 -28.00 -58.74
CA GLY A 760 -16.15 -28.50 -57.49
C GLY A 760 -16.58 -27.72 -56.24
N LEU A 761 -17.40 -26.66 -56.40
CA LEU A 761 -17.92 -25.89 -55.28
C LEU A 761 -19.30 -26.43 -54.88
N PHE A 762 -19.43 -26.89 -53.64
CA PHE A 762 -20.71 -27.34 -53.08
C PHE A 762 -21.71 -26.20 -52.81
N THR A 763 -21.46 -24.99 -53.32
CA THR A 763 -22.21 -23.78 -52.96
C THR A 763 -22.23 -22.75 -54.10
N TYR A 764 -23.33 -22.00 -54.22
CA TYR A 764 -23.48 -20.92 -55.20
C TYR A 764 -22.59 -19.70 -54.87
N ALA A 765 -21.79 -19.25 -55.83
CA ALA A 765 -20.97 -18.05 -55.75
C ALA A 765 -21.05 -17.29 -57.11
N PRO A 766 -21.98 -16.33 -57.26
CA PRO A 766 -22.34 -15.76 -58.56
C PRO A 766 -21.25 -14.89 -59.20
N ASN A 767 -20.38 -14.30 -58.37
CA ASN A 767 -19.39 -13.31 -58.78
C ASN A 767 -17.97 -13.89 -58.92
N THR A 768 -17.79 -15.18 -58.64
CA THR A 768 -16.49 -15.86 -58.72
C THR A 768 -16.55 -17.06 -59.66
N GLU A 769 -15.39 -17.45 -60.19
CA GLU A 769 -15.28 -18.65 -61.02
C GLU A 769 -14.00 -19.42 -60.67
N GLY A 770 -14.20 -20.60 -60.09
CA GLY A 770 -13.14 -21.37 -59.43
C GLY A 770 -12.88 -20.90 -57.99
N ALA A 771 -11.99 -21.61 -57.31
CA ALA A 771 -11.60 -21.27 -55.95
C ALA A 771 -10.15 -21.68 -55.65
N VAL A 772 -9.50 -20.92 -54.77
CA VAL A 772 -8.24 -21.28 -54.13
C VAL A 772 -8.60 -21.78 -52.74
N VAL A 773 -8.39 -23.07 -52.50
CA VAL A 773 -8.66 -23.71 -51.21
C VAL A 773 -7.34 -23.85 -50.47
N ILE A 774 -7.30 -23.34 -49.25
CA ILE A 774 -6.14 -23.31 -48.38
C ILE A 774 -6.52 -24.02 -47.09
N THR A 775 -5.63 -24.89 -46.62
CA THR A 775 -5.69 -25.48 -45.30
C THR A 775 -4.48 -25.03 -44.52
N THR A 776 -4.67 -24.53 -43.31
CA THR A 776 -3.59 -24.01 -42.47
C THR A 776 -3.17 -25.01 -41.40
N LYS A 777 -1.92 -24.91 -40.94
CA LYS A 777 -1.35 -25.80 -39.93
C LYS A 777 -2.01 -25.62 -38.55
N HIS A 778 -2.45 -24.41 -38.23
CA HIS A 778 -2.88 -24.03 -36.88
C HIS A 778 -4.27 -23.34 -36.81
N GLY A 779 -4.99 -23.26 -37.93
CA GLY A 779 -6.26 -22.54 -38.05
C GLY A 779 -6.05 -21.08 -38.46
N PHE A 780 -6.80 -20.61 -39.46
CA PHE A 780 -6.74 -19.23 -39.94
C PHE A 780 -7.69 -18.32 -39.17
N VAL A 781 -7.14 -17.27 -38.57
CA VAL A 781 -7.91 -16.14 -38.03
C VAL A 781 -7.45 -14.91 -38.79
N GLN A 782 -8.37 -14.27 -39.52
CA GLN A 782 -8.07 -13.01 -40.21
C GLN A 782 -7.63 -11.98 -39.16
N LYS A 783 -6.35 -11.61 -39.17
CA LYS A 783 -5.81 -10.58 -38.29
C LYS A 783 -6.40 -9.23 -38.72
N ASN A 784 -7.43 -8.76 -38.02
CA ASN A 784 -7.89 -7.38 -38.13
C ASN A 784 -6.70 -6.46 -37.81
N VAL A 785 -6.19 -5.73 -38.81
CA VAL A 785 -5.13 -4.74 -38.59
C VAL A 785 -5.69 -3.68 -37.63
N LYS A 786 -5.15 -3.58 -36.42
CA LYS A 786 -5.57 -2.59 -35.41
C LYS A 786 -5.46 -1.20 -36.04
N SER A 787 -6.58 -0.50 -36.17
CA SER A 787 -6.57 0.88 -36.69
C SER A 787 -5.70 1.75 -35.78
N LEU A 788 -4.66 2.37 -36.35
CA LEU A 788 -3.69 3.18 -35.59
C LEU A 788 -4.33 4.39 -34.88
N ASN A 789 -5.49 4.81 -35.36
CA ASN A 789 -6.26 5.91 -34.79
C ASN A 789 -7.18 5.48 -33.63
N ILE A 790 -7.13 4.22 -33.20
CA ILE A 790 -7.89 3.67 -32.08
C ILE A 790 -6.95 2.99 -31.10
N ASP A 791 -7.08 3.34 -29.82
CA ASP A 791 -6.43 2.61 -28.74
C ASP A 791 -7.41 2.22 -27.64
N ARG A 792 -7.07 1.16 -26.90
CA ARG A 792 -7.91 0.59 -25.85
C ARG A 792 -7.11 0.38 -24.59
N ILE A 793 -7.66 0.83 -23.46
CA ILE A 793 -7.05 0.71 -22.14
C ILE A 793 -8.09 0.27 -21.11
N ARG A 794 -7.61 -0.31 -20.00
CA ARG A 794 -8.38 -0.55 -18.77
C ARG A 794 -7.63 0.12 -17.62
N PRO A 795 -7.84 1.44 -17.40
CA PRO A 795 -7.15 2.15 -16.32
C PRO A 795 -7.66 1.69 -14.95
N LEU A 796 -6.95 2.05 -13.88
CA LEU A 796 -7.42 1.80 -12.52
C LEU A 796 -8.62 2.72 -12.23
N GLY A 797 -9.83 2.19 -12.41
CA GLY A 797 -11.08 2.84 -12.01
C GLY A 797 -11.35 2.74 -10.51
N TYR A 798 -12.35 3.46 -10.01
CA TYR A 798 -12.69 3.42 -8.59
C TYR A 798 -13.42 2.12 -8.22
N GLN A 799 -13.11 1.57 -7.05
CA GLN A 799 -13.77 0.40 -6.49
C GLN A 799 -15.24 0.73 -6.17
N LEU A 800 -16.13 -0.19 -6.53
CA LEU A 800 -17.55 -0.06 -6.17
C LEU A 800 -17.75 -0.42 -4.69
N PRO A 801 -18.57 0.34 -3.94
CA PRO A 801 -18.86 0.04 -2.54
C PRO A 801 -19.44 -1.36 -2.38
N ALA A 802 -19.01 -2.07 -1.34
CA ALA A 802 -19.64 -3.30 -0.88
C ALA A 802 -20.13 -3.12 0.55
N GLU A 803 -21.25 -3.74 0.90
CA GLU A 803 -21.78 -3.74 2.26
C GLU A 803 -21.31 -4.97 3.02
N PHE A 804 -20.97 -4.78 4.30
CA PHE A 804 -20.69 -5.88 5.20
C PHE A 804 -21.98 -6.64 5.52
N TYR A 805 -22.02 -7.93 5.21
CA TYR A 805 -23.18 -8.75 5.52
C TYR A 805 -23.28 -9.01 7.03
N MET A 806 -24.45 -8.76 7.60
CA MET A 806 -24.78 -9.07 8.98
C MET A 806 -26.07 -9.91 9.04
N PRO A 807 -26.06 -11.08 9.70
CA PRO A 807 -27.28 -11.87 9.85
C PRO A 807 -28.27 -11.17 10.78
N ALA A 808 -29.56 -11.35 10.50
CA ALA A 808 -30.66 -10.90 11.34
C ALA A 808 -31.36 -12.12 11.95
N TYR A 809 -31.48 -12.17 13.28
CA TYR A 809 -32.17 -13.23 14.01
C TYR A 809 -33.48 -12.72 14.63
N GLU A 810 -34.37 -12.23 13.78
CA GLU A 810 -35.64 -11.61 14.19
C GLU A 810 -36.67 -12.66 14.61
N THR A 811 -36.70 -13.83 13.96
CA THR A 811 -37.65 -14.90 14.24
C THR A 811 -37.10 -15.93 15.24
N GLN A 812 -38.01 -16.69 15.87
CA GLN A 812 -37.63 -17.79 16.77
C GLN A 812 -36.88 -18.90 16.01
N GLU A 813 -37.36 -19.26 14.81
CA GLU A 813 -36.71 -20.25 13.94
C GLU A 813 -35.26 -19.86 13.61
N GLN A 814 -35.01 -18.59 13.28
CA GLN A 814 -33.65 -18.09 13.04
C GLN A 814 -32.77 -18.18 14.29
N ARG A 815 -33.32 -17.89 15.48
CA ARG A 815 -32.60 -18.00 16.76
C ARG A 815 -32.33 -19.45 17.17
N GLU A 816 -33.15 -20.40 16.73
CA GLU A 816 -33.05 -21.83 17.05
C GLU A 816 -32.43 -22.67 15.94
N SER A 817 -32.08 -22.07 14.78
CA SER A 817 -31.49 -22.77 13.64
C SER A 817 -30.24 -23.57 14.03
N SER A 818 -30.13 -24.79 13.49
CA SER A 818 -29.05 -25.75 13.76
C SER A 818 -27.74 -25.41 13.04
N THR A 819 -27.78 -24.57 12.00
CA THR A 819 -26.56 -24.10 11.33
C THR A 819 -25.84 -23.14 12.28
N PRO A 820 -24.59 -23.42 12.67
CA PRO A 820 -23.87 -22.57 13.62
C PRO A 820 -23.44 -21.25 12.97
N ASP A 821 -23.48 -20.16 13.74
CA ASP A 821 -22.90 -18.88 13.39
C ASP A 821 -21.51 -18.74 14.04
N LEU A 822 -20.47 -18.90 13.23
CA LEU A 822 -19.08 -18.94 13.64
C LEU A 822 -18.29 -17.69 13.23
N ARG A 823 -18.96 -16.59 12.89
CA ARG A 823 -18.28 -15.39 12.40
C ARG A 823 -17.23 -14.85 13.36
N THR A 824 -16.07 -14.50 12.80
CA THR A 824 -14.94 -13.93 13.55
C THR A 824 -14.99 -12.39 13.58
N THR A 825 -15.42 -11.77 12.49
CA THR A 825 -15.86 -10.37 12.44
C THR A 825 -17.37 -10.33 12.68
N ILE A 826 -17.79 -9.82 13.84
CA ILE A 826 -19.21 -9.77 14.24
C ILE A 826 -19.94 -8.64 13.51
N PHE A 827 -19.26 -7.49 13.38
CA PHE A 827 -19.79 -6.28 12.76
C PHE A 827 -18.66 -5.41 12.22
N TRP A 828 -18.87 -4.87 11.01
CA TRP A 828 -18.04 -3.80 10.45
C TRP A 828 -18.95 -2.75 9.84
N LYS A 829 -18.75 -1.49 10.22
CA LYS A 829 -19.39 -0.36 9.57
C LYS A 829 -18.39 0.78 9.42
N PRO A 830 -18.00 1.14 8.19
CA PRO A 830 -17.01 2.19 7.98
C PRO A 830 -17.58 3.58 8.30
N ASN A 831 -18.90 3.73 8.38
CA ASN A 831 -19.55 5.02 8.55
C ASN A 831 -20.70 4.94 9.58
N VAL A 832 -20.35 5.12 10.85
CA VAL A 832 -21.29 5.40 11.95
C VAL A 832 -21.38 6.90 12.12
N GLN A 833 -22.49 7.48 11.64
CA GLN A 833 -22.74 8.93 11.67
C GLN A 833 -23.40 9.33 12.99
N PHE A 834 -22.96 10.46 13.54
CA PHE A 834 -23.59 11.07 14.70
C PHE A 834 -24.71 12.02 14.27
N SER A 835 -25.81 12.02 15.04
CA SER A 835 -26.89 12.99 14.85
C SER A 835 -26.42 14.41 15.18
N LYS A 836 -27.26 15.42 14.94
CA LYS A 836 -26.96 16.81 15.34
C LYS A 836 -26.82 16.97 16.85
N GLU A 837 -27.45 16.09 17.61
CA GLU A 837 -27.38 15.99 19.07
C GLU A 837 -26.15 15.20 19.56
N GLY A 838 -25.34 14.68 18.64
CA GLY A 838 -24.13 13.93 18.95
C GLY A 838 -24.36 12.47 19.29
N GLU A 839 -25.52 11.91 18.94
CA GLU A 839 -25.88 10.54 19.26
C GLU A 839 -25.74 9.63 18.05
N ALA A 840 -25.25 8.41 18.26
CA ALA A 840 -25.27 7.34 17.27
C ALA A 840 -25.65 6.01 17.93
N VAL A 841 -26.29 5.14 17.15
CA VAL A 841 -26.65 3.80 17.58
C VAL A 841 -26.01 2.77 16.66
N VAL A 842 -25.35 1.80 17.27
CA VAL A 842 -24.79 0.63 16.59
C VAL A 842 -25.56 -0.60 17.06
N GLU A 843 -26.08 -1.37 16.11
CA GLU A 843 -26.88 -2.57 16.35
C GLU A 843 -26.29 -3.75 15.60
N PHE A 844 -26.12 -4.87 16.30
CA PHE A 844 -25.67 -6.12 15.70
C PHE A 844 -26.10 -7.32 16.55
N TYR A 845 -26.22 -8.48 15.92
CA TYR A 845 -26.51 -9.72 16.64
C TYR A 845 -25.23 -10.46 17.03
N SER A 846 -25.20 -11.02 18.24
CA SER A 846 -24.14 -11.96 18.67
C SER A 846 -24.15 -13.26 17.84
N ALA A 847 -22.97 -13.85 17.70
CA ALA A 847 -22.74 -15.18 17.14
C ALA A 847 -22.96 -16.28 18.20
N ASP A 848 -22.77 -17.55 17.81
CA ASP A 848 -23.08 -18.70 18.68
C ASP A 848 -21.99 -19.02 19.70
N THR A 849 -20.73 -18.68 19.42
CA THR A 849 -19.62 -18.95 20.34
C THR A 849 -19.68 -18.02 21.56
N PRO A 850 -19.77 -18.55 22.79
CA PRO A 850 -19.61 -17.75 24.00
C PRO A 850 -18.19 -17.18 24.07
N THR A 851 -18.08 -15.87 24.18
CA THR A 851 -16.80 -15.16 24.15
C THR A 851 -16.98 -13.70 24.58
N THR A 852 -15.89 -12.95 24.62
CA THR A 852 -15.91 -11.49 24.76
C THR A 852 -15.66 -10.88 23.39
N TYR A 853 -16.52 -9.94 22.98
CA TYR A 853 -16.29 -9.12 21.80
C TYR A 853 -15.47 -7.90 22.17
N GLN A 854 -14.50 -7.58 21.31
CA GLN A 854 -13.78 -6.31 21.33
C GLN A 854 -14.41 -5.39 20.29
N LEU A 855 -14.86 -4.22 20.74
CA LEU A 855 -15.37 -3.15 19.90
C LEU A 855 -14.29 -2.07 19.82
N ILE A 856 -13.96 -1.66 18.60
CA ILE A 856 -13.00 -0.60 18.31
C ILE A 856 -13.67 0.42 17.40
N GLY A 857 -13.67 1.69 17.80
CA GLY A 857 -14.10 2.77 16.93
C GLY A 857 -13.02 3.83 16.74
N GLU A 858 -12.82 4.25 15.50
CA GLU A 858 -11.86 5.29 15.13
C GLU A 858 -12.48 6.30 14.17
N GLY A 859 -12.20 7.58 14.39
CA GLY A 859 -12.76 8.67 13.62
C GLY A 859 -12.11 10.00 13.91
N VAL A 860 -12.47 11.01 13.12
CA VAL A 860 -12.04 12.39 13.34
C VAL A 860 -13.25 13.28 13.08
N THR A 861 -13.52 14.21 14.00
CA THR A 861 -14.62 15.16 13.82
C THR A 861 -14.30 16.19 12.73
N SER A 862 -15.30 16.92 12.24
CA SER A 862 -15.11 18.03 11.32
C SER A 862 -14.24 19.15 11.89
N ALA A 863 -14.09 19.22 13.21
CA ALA A 863 -13.20 20.15 13.89
C ALA A 863 -11.76 19.65 14.04
N GLY A 864 -11.45 18.43 13.58
CA GLY A 864 -10.12 17.80 13.69
C GLY A 864 -9.86 17.11 15.03
N LYS A 865 -10.88 16.94 15.89
CA LYS A 865 -10.73 16.19 17.15
C LYS A 865 -10.68 14.70 16.88
N ILE A 866 -9.70 14.01 17.47
CA ILE A 866 -9.52 12.57 17.29
C ILE A 866 -10.53 11.81 18.14
N ILE A 867 -11.17 10.81 17.54
CA ILE A 867 -12.06 9.85 18.19
C ILE A 867 -11.37 8.48 18.15
N ARG A 868 -11.07 7.92 19.31
CA ARG A 868 -10.67 6.53 19.49
C ARG A 868 -11.28 6.01 20.78
N TRP A 869 -11.93 4.86 20.71
CA TRP A 869 -12.45 4.18 21.89
C TRP A 869 -12.43 2.67 21.70
N GLU A 870 -12.41 1.99 22.85
CA GLU A 870 -12.42 0.54 22.95
C GLU A 870 -13.44 0.13 24.01
N LYS A 871 -14.19 -0.94 23.76
CA LYS A 871 -15.15 -1.50 24.72
C LYS A 871 -15.23 -3.00 24.55
N GLU A 872 -15.53 -3.67 25.65
CA GLU A 872 -15.77 -5.10 25.68
C GLU A 872 -17.25 -5.41 25.91
N VAL A 873 -17.74 -6.45 25.24
CA VAL A 873 -19.10 -6.98 25.40
C VAL A 873 -19.01 -8.47 25.64
N THR A 874 -19.62 -8.97 26.71
CA THR A 874 -19.60 -10.40 27.04
C THR A 874 -20.82 -11.11 26.45
N VAL A 875 -20.56 -12.22 25.75
CA VAL A 875 -21.58 -13.19 25.29
C VAL A 875 -21.43 -14.47 26.11
N GLU A 876 -22.43 -14.74 26.94
CA GLU A 876 -22.43 -15.85 27.89
C GLU A 876 -22.87 -17.17 27.24
N SER A 877 -22.38 -18.27 27.81
CA SER A 877 -22.90 -19.59 27.51
C SER A 877 -24.33 -19.70 27.99
N SER A 878 -25.19 -20.33 27.20
CA SER A 878 -26.56 -20.65 27.61
C SER A 878 -26.57 -21.89 28.51
N TYR A 879 -26.09 -21.77 29.75
CA TYR A 879 -26.23 -22.80 30.79
C TYR A 879 -27.15 -22.34 31.91
#